data_AF-A0A7I8WBS1-F1
#
_entry.id   AF-A0A7I8WBS1-F1
#
_cell.length_a   1.000
_cell.length_b   1.000
_cell.length_c   1.000
_cell.angle_alpha   90.00
_cell.angle_beta   90.00
_cell.angle_gamma   90.00
#
_symmetry.space_group_name_H-M   'P 1'
#
loop_
_entity.id
_entity.type
_entity.pdbx_description
1 polymer ?
#
loop_
_entity_poly.entity_id
_entity_poly.type
_entity_poly.pdbx_seq_one_letter_code
_entity_poly.pdbx_strand_id
1 'polypeptide(L)'
;MASSADIEAISSLIDQLRVVKQGKPTIYEIAYKILIKGNLNHEIQDKEMLLYRRILQFVGNSSTFDEESILLKLFQENFNQITLIEDTKCIIYIQMMTNNFIEKLLKMDNYLEQLKPIMDFIFKTWECSEWAKYVIEKCCANEDFLMLYYPTIESQNRYILLDMMICQLESDNEPFIHLKNVLFVSSQFTDLQITSVDILTYAIYLRKYLEILCKASCMDKYNMLKEEKSLLLKTIDFLKFIYECSESGKEEFKTISKLSEFDKESDDFRVHGLKRDLIRLIANFVYKHKTNQNLAKDVLPIILCHTQVDARNPFCQNWAIVAVRNLLEDNDENKSFLSSLSLQQISQDVNDFRKYGIEAEVVDGRIVNKLFHSSTPRLDEYGGRHTVTLIPGDGAGPELTNYVKTVFAAANAPVDFETVKLDQTVTDPREVDNAFLSIQRNGVALKGNLRSSKIPRMSNVELRSELELYAHVVRCKTIPGVPARMDNVDCVIIRENTEGEYSQLEHENAKGVVESLKIITKKKSTRIAKYAFDHAKKYNRKKVTAVHKANIMKLGDGLFLECCREVAKEYPDIEFNDMIVDNASMQMVSKPNQFDVIVLPNLYGMILANIACGLVGGAGVVPGSNIGDNCAVFETGTRSTGDSIAGLNIANPCAMLFASSSLLAHIGLTKHSDCIRKATEEAVATVHTPDLGGSATSEEFVDKVLSLLKVPDFN
;
A
#
# COMPACT_ATOMS: atom_id res chain seq x y z
N MET A 1 -39.51 -45.60 15.82
CA MET A 1 -39.53 -44.13 15.65
C MET A 1 -40.04 -43.55 16.95
N ALA A 2 -39.28 -42.64 17.57
CA ALA A 2 -39.70 -42.01 18.82
C ALA A 2 -40.84 -41.01 18.52
N SER A 3 -41.80 -40.85 19.44
CA SER A 3 -42.88 -39.87 19.26
C SER A 3 -42.33 -38.43 19.33
N SER A 4 -43.05 -37.42 18.81
CA SER A 4 -42.56 -36.03 18.87
C SER A 4 -42.33 -35.52 20.32
N ALA A 5 -43.06 -36.09 21.28
CA ALA A 5 -42.89 -35.82 22.71
C ALA A 5 -41.58 -36.42 23.27
N ASP A 6 -41.17 -37.59 22.77
CA ASP A 6 -39.90 -38.22 23.15
C ASP A 6 -38.70 -37.41 22.64
N ILE A 7 -38.82 -36.83 21.44
CA ILE A 7 -37.79 -35.96 20.83
C ILE A 7 -37.58 -34.69 21.67
N GLU A 8 -38.65 -34.04 22.10
CA GLU A 8 -38.58 -32.83 22.95
C GLU A 8 -38.02 -33.14 24.35
N ALA A 9 -38.39 -34.28 24.94
CA ALA A 9 -37.85 -34.73 26.22
C ALA A 9 -36.34 -35.04 26.15
N ILE A 10 -35.89 -35.75 25.10
CA ILE A 10 -34.46 -36.04 24.86
C ILE A 10 -33.69 -34.75 24.59
N SER A 11 -34.25 -33.83 23.80
CA SER A 11 -33.64 -32.54 23.49
C SER A 11 -33.45 -31.67 24.73
N SER A 12 -34.45 -31.63 25.62
CA SER A 12 -34.37 -30.94 26.92
C SER A 12 -33.33 -31.57 27.86
N LEU A 13 -33.25 -32.90 27.88
CA LEU A 13 -32.23 -33.62 28.67
C LEU A 13 -30.80 -33.30 28.20
N ILE A 14 -30.57 -33.23 26.88
CA ILE A 14 -29.27 -32.85 26.33
C ILE A 14 -28.89 -31.40 26.69
N ASP A 15 -29.84 -30.47 26.65
CA ASP A 15 -29.61 -29.07 27.06
C ASP A 15 -29.23 -28.97 28.55
N GLN A 16 -29.86 -29.77 29.42
CA GLN A 16 -29.50 -29.84 30.84
C GLN A 16 -28.09 -30.44 31.06
N LEU A 17 -27.76 -31.48 30.29
CA LEU A 17 -26.44 -32.13 30.36
C LEU A 17 -25.31 -31.26 29.80
N ARG A 18 -25.62 -30.31 28.91
CA ARG A 18 -24.66 -29.33 28.36
C ARG A 18 -23.99 -28.46 29.43
N VAL A 19 -24.64 -28.26 30.57
CA VAL A 19 -24.13 -27.46 31.70
C VAL A 19 -23.16 -28.26 32.57
N VAL A 20 -23.20 -29.60 32.51
CA VAL A 20 -22.39 -30.49 33.34
C VAL A 20 -21.16 -30.94 32.54
N LYS A 21 -20.00 -30.34 32.80
CA LYS A 21 -18.70 -30.66 32.13
C LYS A 21 -18.16 -32.09 32.38
N GLN A 22 -18.92 -32.97 33.04
CA GLN A 22 -18.54 -34.36 33.33
C GLN A 22 -19.73 -35.30 33.07
N GLY A 23 -19.87 -35.77 31.82
CA GLY A 23 -20.85 -36.79 31.45
C GLY A 23 -20.30 -38.21 31.69
N LYS A 24 -21.12 -39.12 32.22
CA LYS A 24 -20.79 -40.56 32.29
C LYS A 24 -20.67 -41.14 30.86
N PRO A 25 -19.77 -42.10 30.59
CA PRO A 25 -19.57 -42.72 29.26
C PRO A 25 -20.86 -43.23 28.60
N THR A 26 -21.80 -43.68 29.41
CA THR A 26 -23.14 -44.18 29.00
C THR A 26 -23.99 -43.13 28.29
N ILE A 27 -23.85 -41.84 28.61
CA ILE A 27 -24.62 -40.75 27.98
C ILE A 27 -24.15 -40.54 26.54
N TYR A 28 -22.84 -40.58 26.32
CA TYR A 28 -22.25 -40.46 24.99
C TYR A 28 -22.60 -41.65 24.10
N GLU A 29 -22.61 -42.86 24.65
CA GLU A 29 -23.03 -44.06 23.92
C GLU A 29 -24.50 -43.99 23.48
N ILE A 30 -25.38 -43.44 24.33
CA ILE A 30 -26.79 -43.20 24.00
C ILE A 30 -26.92 -42.12 22.91
N ALA A 31 -26.23 -40.99 23.05
CA ALA A 31 -26.20 -39.93 22.05
C ALA A 31 -25.76 -40.45 20.67
N TYR A 32 -24.74 -41.32 20.67
CA TYR A 32 -24.22 -41.93 19.45
C TYR A 32 -25.19 -42.97 18.86
N LYS A 33 -25.83 -43.81 19.68
CA LYS A 33 -26.89 -44.73 19.24
C LYS A 33 -28.09 -44.02 18.62
N ILE A 34 -28.41 -42.79 19.07
CA ILE A 34 -29.45 -41.95 18.46
C ILE A 34 -29.01 -41.46 17.07
N LEU A 35 -27.74 -41.07 16.89
CA LEU A 35 -27.18 -40.71 15.58
C LEU A 35 -27.19 -41.89 14.58
N ILE A 36 -27.01 -43.13 15.03
CA ILE A 36 -27.01 -44.32 14.16
C ILE A 36 -28.44 -44.78 13.81
N LYS A 37 -29.36 -44.78 14.79
CA LYS A 37 -30.72 -45.31 14.61
C LYS A 37 -31.64 -44.38 13.82
N GLY A 38 -31.30 -43.11 13.65
CA GLY A 38 -32.00 -42.23 12.71
C GLY A 38 -31.66 -42.71 11.30
N ASN A 39 -32.62 -43.31 10.60
CA ASN A 39 -32.43 -43.87 9.27
C ASN A 39 -32.17 -42.71 8.29
N LEU A 40 -30.89 -42.40 8.03
CA LEU A 40 -30.39 -41.19 7.34
C LEU A 40 -30.61 -41.17 5.81
N ASN A 41 -31.68 -41.80 5.33
CA ASN A 41 -32.07 -41.77 3.94
C ASN A 41 -33.49 -41.18 3.82
N HIS A 42 -33.53 -39.92 3.40
CA HIS A 42 -34.70 -39.12 2.98
C HIS A 42 -35.50 -38.35 4.06
N GLU A 43 -35.66 -37.04 3.78
CA GLU A 43 -36.58 -36.05 4.39
C GLU A 43 -36.73 -36.12 5.92
N ILE A 44 -35.68 -35.70 6.62
CA ILE A 44 -35.75 -35.43 8.06
C ILE A 44 -36.66 -34.21 8.30
N GLN A 45 -37.68 -34.35 9.13
CA GLN A 45 -38.53 -33.22 9.54
C GLN A 45 -37.72 -32.21 10.39
N ASP A 46 -38.04 -30.91 10.32
CA ASP A 46 -37.28 -29.83 11.00
C ASP A 46 -36.96 -30.09 12.49
N LYS A 47 -37.88 -30.74 13.22
CA LYS A 47 -37.72 -31.07 14.64
C LYS A 47 -36.64 -32.15 14.89
N GLU A 48 -36.52 -33.13 14.01
CA GLU A 48 -35.51 -34.19 14.11
C GLU A 48 -34.12 -33.65 13.77
N MET A 49 -34.02 -32.73 12.80
CA MET A 49 -32.77 -32.02 12.47
C MET A 49 -32.26 -31.17 13.62
N LEU A 50 -33.15 -30.51 14.36
CA LEU A 50 -32.77 -29.73 15.54
C LEU A 50 -32.16 -30.61 16.63
N LEU A 51 -32.74 -31.79 16.88
CA LEU A 51 -32.19 -32.78 17.81
C LEU A 51 -30.81 -33.25 17.36
N TYR A 52 -30.65 -33.56 16.06
CA TYR A 52 -29.36 -33.96 15.46
C TYR A 52 -28.27 -32.90 15.66
N ARG A 53 -28.55 -31.64 15.33
CA ARG A 53 -27.61 -30.51 15.54
C ARG A 53 -27.17 -30.40 17.00
N ARG A 54 -28.11 -30.57 17.94
CA ARG A 54 -27.84 -30.50 19.39
C ARG A 54 -26.97 -31.65 19.86
N ILE A 55 -27.22 -32.87 19.39
CA ILE A 55 -26.41 -34.04 19.71
C ILE A 55 -24.98 -33.87 19.18
N LEU A 56 -24.81 -33.50 17.90
CA LEU A 56 -23.49 -33.28 17.31
C LEU A 56 -22.71 -32.17 18.03
N GLN A 57 -23.39 -31.07 18.38
CA GLN A 57 -22.80 -30.00 19.17
C GLN A 57 -22.38 -30.46 20.57
N PHE A 58 -23.20 -31.26 21.25
CA PHE A 58 -22.91 -31.80 22.58
C PHE A 58 -21.67 -32.72 22.56
N VAL A 59 -21.62 -33.63 21.58
CA VAL A 59 -20.48 -34.53 21.41
C VAL A 59 -19.22 -33.73 21.05
N GLY A 60 -19.31 -32.77 20.13
CA GLY A 60 -18.16 -31.96 19.72
C GLY A 60 -17.59 -31.04 20.79
N ASN A 61 -18.41 -30.49 21.70
CA ASN A 61 -17.92 -29.60 22.77
C ASN A 61 -17.19 -30.34 23.91
N SER A 62 -17.28 -31.67 23.94
CA SER A 62 -16.67 -32.49 24.98
C SER A 62 -15.17 -32.65 24.69
N SER A 63 -14.38 -31.68 25.16
CA SER A 63 -12.95 -31.48 24.81
C SER A 63 -11.95 -32.21 25.71
N THR A 64 -12.43 -33.03 26.64
CA THR A 64 -11.60 -33.77 27.59
C THR A 64 -12.28 -35.09 27.87
N PHE A 65 -11.71 -36.24 27.53
CA PHE A 65 -11.72 -37.45 28.37
C PHE A 65 -10.76 -38.53 27.85
N ASP A 66 -9.94 -39.02 28.80
CA ASP A 66 -9.10 -40.21 28.78
C ASP A 66 -9.93 -41.45 29.14
N GLU A 67 -10.78 -41.91 28.22
CA GLU A 67 -11.26 -43.30 28.23
C GLU A 67 -11.10 -43.86 26.81
N GLU A 68 -9.92 -44.45 26.58
CA GLU A 68 -9.50 -45.01 25.30
C GLU A 68 -10.51 -46.02 24.73
N SER A 69 -11.05 -45.66 23.57
CA SER A 69 -11.54 -46.52 22.48
C SER A 69 -13.02 -46.47 22.12
N ILE A 70 -13.98 -46.19 23.02
CA ILE A 70 -15.40 -46.32 22.63
C ILE A 70 -15.84 -45.20 21.68
N LEU A 71 -15.60 -43.92 22.02
CA LEU A 71 -16.03 -42.80 21.18
C LEU A 71 -15.30 -42.74 19.84
N LEU A 72 -14.01 -43.08 19.83
CA LEU A 72 -13.22 -43.16 18.61
C LEU A 72 -13.63 -44.36 17.75
N LYS A 73 -13.89 -45.54 18.35
CA LYS A 73 -14.46 -46.70 17.63
C LYS A 73 -15.84 -46.40 17.07
N LEU A 74 -16.71 -45.80 17.87
CA LEU A 74 -18.05 -45.39 17.43
C LEU A 74 -17.95 -44.39 16.27
N PHE A 75 -17.10 -43.36 16.41
CA PHE A 75 -16.80 -42.42 15.34
C PHE A 75 -16.30 -43.12 14.08
N GLN A 76 -15.33 -44.03 14.18
CA GLN A 76 -14.78 -44.80 13.05
C GLN A 76 -15.83 -45.71 12.39
N GLU A 77 -16.63 -46.44 13.19
CA GLU A 77 -17.63 -47.41 12.70
C GLU A 77 -18.78 -46.73 11.95
N ASN A 78 -19.11 -45.47 12.28
CA ASN A 78 -20.32 -44.83 11.78
C ASN A 78 -20.07 -43.47 11.10
N PHE A 79 -18.81 -43.08 10.89
CA PHE A 79 -18.45 -41.83 10.22
C PHE A 79 -19.20 -41.66 8.89
N ASN A 80 -19.16 -42.70 8.05
CA ASN A 80 -19.80 -42.71 6.74
C ASN A 80 -21.31 -42.45 6.78
N GLN A 81 -22.00 -42.87 7.85
CA GLN A 81 -23.44 -42.63 8.01
C GLN A 81 -23.71 -41.17 8.39
N ILE A 82 -22.91 -40.63 9.32
CA ILE A 82 -23.07 -39.25 9.82
C ILE A 82 -22.72 -38.21 8.73
N THR A 83 -21.83 -38.55 7.80
CA THR A 83 -21.43 -37.67 6.69
C THR A 83 -22.43 -37.59 5.54
N LEU A 84 -23.53 -38.36 5.56
CA LEU A 84 -24.62 -38.25 4.58
C LEU A 84 -25.50 -37.00 4.78
N ILE A 85 -25.31 -36.28 5.89
CA ILE A 85 -26.12 -35.11 6.25
C ILE A 85 -25.64 -33.88 5.47
N GLU A 86 -26.53 -33.27 4.69
CA GLU A 86 -26.24 -32.05 3.90
C GLU A 86 -26.46 -30.74 4.67
N ASP A 87 -26.86 -30.81 5.95
CA ASP A 87 -27.07 -29.63 6.79
C ASP A 87 -25.75 -28.95 7.20
N THR A 88 -25.61 -27.67 6.85
CA THR A 88 -24.39 -26.89 7.12
C THR A 88 -23.99 -26.87 8.60
N LYS A 89 -24.94 -26.74 9.54
CA LYS A 89 -24.60 -26.73 10.97
C LYS A 89 -24.11 -28.09 11.46
N CYS A 90 -24.73 -29.18 11.00
CA CYS A 90 -24.24 -30.52 11.27
C CYS A 90 -22.83 -30.73 10.72
N ILE A 91 -22.56 -30.29 9.48
CA ILE A 91 -21.23 -30.36 8.86
C ILE A 91 -20.18 -29.66 9.74
N ILE A 92 -20.46 -28.43 10.20
CA ILE A 92 -19.54 -27.66 11.07
C ILE A 92 -19.23 -28.44 12.35
N TYR A 93 -20.24 -29.03 13.00
CA TYR A 93 -20.03 -29.81 14.23
C TYR A 93 -19.27 -31.11 13.98
N ILE A 94 -19.49 -31.77 12.85
CA ILE A 94 -18.72 -32.97 12.45
C ILE A 94 -17.25 -32.61 12.21
N GLN A 95 -16.97 -31.47 11.56
CA GLN A 95 -15.60 -31.00 11.36
C GLN A 95 -14.93 -30.65 12.70
N MET A 96 -15.65 -29.98 13.62
CA MET A 96 -15.16 -29.69 14.97
C MET A 96 -14.86 -30.97 15.76
N MET A 97 -15.74 -31.98 15.70
CA MET A 97 -15.51 -33.28 16.30
C MET A 97 -14.26 -33.95 15.71
N THR A 98 -14.13 -33.94 14.38
CA THR A 98 -12.97 -34.50 13.68
C THR A 98 -11.67 -33.87 14.17
N ASN A 99 -11.64 -32.53 14.30
CA ASN A 99 -10.48 -31.80 14.79
C ASN A 99 -10.05 -32.21 16.22
N ASN A 100 -10.99 -32.60 17.07
CA ASN A 100 -10.70 -33.01 18.45
C ASN A 100 -10.05 -34.41 18.52
N PHE A 101 -10.32 -35.30 17.56
CA PHE A 101 -9.85 -36.68 17.59
C PHE A 101 -8.73 -36.99 16.59
N ILE A 102 -8.51 -36.14 15.57
CA ILE A 102 -7.55 -36.40 14.50
C ILE A 102 -6.12 -36.65 15.00
N GLU A 103 -5.66 -35.92 16.03
CA GLU A 103 -4.34 -36.14 16.64
C GLU A 103 -4.18 -37.52 17.27
N LYS A 104 -5.26 -38.07 17.84
CA LYS A 104 -5.25 -39.43 18.41
C LYS A 104 -5.27 -40.47 17.29
N LEU A 105 -6.05 -40.24 16.23
CA LEU A 105 -6.10 -41.10 15.05
C LEU A 105 -4.71 -41.23 14.41
N LEU A 106 -4.01 -40.12 14.20
CA LEU A 106 -2.69 -40.07 13.56
C LEU A 106 -1.57 -40.79 14.34
N LYS A 107 -1.83 -41.24 15.57
CA LYS A 107 -0.90 -42.02 16.40
C LYS A 107 -1.14 -43.54 16.33
N MET A 108 -2.15 -44.00 15.59
CA MET A 108 -2.50 -45.42 15.46
C MET A 108 -1.72 -46.11 14.32
N ASP A 109 -1.37 -47.38 14.48
CA ASP A 109 -0.57 -48.13 13.49
C ASP A 109 -1.22 -48.26 12.10
N ASN A 110 -2.56 -48.16 11.99
CA ASN A 110 -3.31 -48.26 10.73
C ASN A 110 -4.20 -47.02 10.46
N TYR A 111 -3.69 -45.82 10.76
CA TYR A 111 -4.49 -44.60 10.66
C TYR A 111 -4.89 -44.24 9.24
N LEU A 112 -4.13 -44.64 8.20
CA LEU A 112 -4.37 -44.25 6.81
C LEU A 112 -5.71 -44.74 6.25
N GLU A 113 -6.08 -45.99 6.54
CA GLU A 113 -7.37 -46.56 6.10
C GLU A 113 -8.56 -45.79 6.68
N GLN A 114 -8.41 -45.33 7.92
CA GLN A 114 -9.45 -44.58 8.64
C GLN A 114 -9.43 -43.09 8.31
N LEU A 115 -8.28 -42.56 7.89
CA LEU A 115 -8.11 -41.17 7.52
C LEU A 115 -8.79 -40.86 6.17
N LYS A 116 -8.81 -41.82 5.25
CA LYS A 116 -9.38 -41.63 3.91
C LYS A 116 -10.84 -41.11 3.92
N PRO A 117 -11.82 -41.77 4.55
CA PRO A 117 -13.20 -41.28 4.56
C PRO A 117 -13.33 -39.92 5.25
N ILE A 118 -12.53 -39.66 6.29
CA ILE A 118 -12.48 -38.38 6.98
C ILE A 118 -12.03 -37.28 6.03
N MET A 119 -10.93 -37.49 5.34
CA MET A 119 -10.36 -36.52 4.42
C MET A 119 -11.26 -36.29 3.20
N ASP A 120 -11.89 -37.32 2.66
CA ASP A 120 -12.88 -37.17 1.58
C ASP A 120 -14.05 -36.29 2.01
N PHE A 121 -14.52 -36.45 3.26
CA PHE A 121 -15.54 -35.56 3.84
C PHE A 121 -15.02 -34.13 4.03
N ILE A 122 -13.80 -33.96 4.55
CA ILE A 122 -13.18 -32.64 4.73
C ILE A 122 -13.03 -31.93 3.38
N PHE A 123 -12.54 -32.60 2.34
CA PHE A 123 -12.42 -32.03 1.00
C PHE A 123 -13.78 -31.74 0.36
N LYS A 124 -14.82 -32.52 0.63
CA LYS A 124 -16.18 -32.23 0.15
C LYS A 124 -16.79 -31.01 0.83
N THR A 125 -16.42 -30.73 2.09
CA THR A 125 -17.10 -29.75 2.96
C THR A 125 -16.23 -28.58 3.39
N TRP A 126 -15.07 -28.39 2.75
CA TRP A 126 -14.04 -27.47 3.22
C TRP A 126 -14.48 -26.00 3.30
N GLU A 127 -15.39 -25.57 2.42
CA GLU A 127 -15.91 -24.19 2.40
C GLU A 127 -16.89 -23.89 3.54
N CYS A 128 -17.38 -24.92 4.25
CA CYS A 128 -18.41 -24.74 5.28
C CYS A 128 -17.87 -24.15 6.59
N SER A 129 -16.60 -24.40 6.97
CA SER A 129 -15.97 -23.72 8.11
C SER A 129 -14.44 -23.88 8.19
N GLU A 130 -13.83 -23.05 9.02
CA GLU A 130 -12.40 -23.09 9.36
C GLU A 130 -11.97 -24.41 10.03
N TRP A 131 -12.90 -25.20 10.60
CA TRP A 131 -12.55 -26.49 11.22
C TRP A 131 -11.90 -27.46 10.23
N ALA A 132 -12.29 -27.41 8.95
CA ALA A 132 -11.62 -28.17 7.90
C ALA A 132 -10.12 -27.86 7.82
N LYS A 133 -9.76 -26.56 7.91
CA LYS A 133 -8.36 -26.13 7.89
C LYS A 133 -7.59 -26.62 9.12
N TYR A 134 -8.18 -26.53 10.32
CA TYR A 134 -7.55 -27.03 11.55
C TYR A 134 -7.30 -28.54 11.53
N VAL A 135 -8.20 -29.34 10.93
CA VAL A 135 -7.97 -30.78 10.74
C VAL A 135 -6.75 -31.01 9.84
N ILE A 136 -6.66 -30.28 8.73
CA ILE A 136 -5.55 -30.39 7.78
C ILE A 136 -4.23 -29.91 8.38
N GLU A 137 -4.25 -28.84 9.18
CA GLU A 137 -3.09 -28.37 9.95
C GLU A 137 -2.53 -29.48 10.84
N LYS A 138 -3.38 -30.17 11.60
CA LYS A 138 -2.99 -31.28 12.46
C LYS A 138 -2.45 -32.47 11.67
N CYS A 139 -3.03 -32.76 10.51
CA CYS A 139 -2.51 -33.77 9.59
C CYS A 139 -1.13 -33.39 9.04
N CYS A 140 -0.95 -32.17 8.56
CA CYS A 140 0.33 -31.66 8.03
C CYS A 140 1.41 -31.51 9.11
N ALA A 141 1.05 -31.47 10.40
CA ALA A 141 2.00 -31.54 11.51
C ALA A 141 2.57 -32.94 11.73
N ASN A 142 1.92 -34.00 11.24
CA ASN A 142 2.43 -35.36 11.30
C ASN A 142 3.50 -35.59 10.22
N GLU A 143 4.62 -36.18 10.62
CA GLU A 143 5.86 -36.24 9.86
C GLU A 143 5.74 -36.92 8.48
N ASP A 144 4.98 -38.02 8.36
CA ASP A 144 4.90 -38.81 7.13
C ASP A 144 3.54 -38.69 6.41
N PHE A 145 2.71 -37.72 6.82
CA PHE A 145 1.34 -37.56 6.31
C PHE A 145 1.28 -37.42 4.79
N LEU A 146 2.02 -36.47 4.19
CA LEU A 146 1.96 -36.30 2.74
C LEU A 146 2.58 -37.49 2.00
N MET A 147 3.70 -38.02 2.50
CA MET A 147 4.37 -39.16 1.87
C MET A 147 3.44 -40.37 1.72
N LEU A 148 2.67 -40.67 2.76
CA LEU A 148 1.79 -41.83 2.80
C LEU A 148 0.42 -41.56 2.18
N TYR A 149 -0.16 -40.39 2.42
CA TYR A 149 -1.54 -40.10 2.05
C TYR A 149 -1.67 -39.47 0.66
N TYR A 150 -0.79 -38.53 0.27
CA TYR A 150 -0.89 -37.79 -0.99
C TYR A 150 -1.04 -38.66 -2.26
N PRO A 151 -0.35 -39.81 -2.40
CA PRO A 151 -0.52 -40.70 -3.56
C PRO A 151 -1.93 -41.28 -3.68
N THR A 152 -2.66 -41.43 -2.57
CA THR A 152 -4.00 -42.04 -2.51
C THR A 152 -5.13 -41.07 -2.85
N ILE A 153 -4.83 -39.78 -2.97
CA ILE A 153 -5.80 -38.69 -3.18
C ILE A 153 -6.04 -38.47 -4.68
N GLU A 154 -7.29 -38.23 -5.06
CA GLU A 154 -7.68 -37.80 -6.40
C GLU A 154 -7.13 -36.40 -6.75
N SER A 155 -6.90 -36.13 -8.03
CA SER A 155 -6.30 -34.88 -8.52
C SER A 155 -6.96 -33.61 -7.95
N GLN A 156 -8.30 -33.52 -7.97
CA GLN A 156 -9.01 -32.33 -7.47
C GLN A 156 -8.76 -32.08 -5.97
N ASN A 157 -8.71 -33.14 -5.16
CA ASN A 157 -8.48 -33.04 -3.71
C ASN A 157 -7.02 -32.71 -3.37
N ARG A 158 -6.06 -33.13 -4.22
CA ARG A 158 -4.65 -32.70 -4.08
C ARG A 158 -4.52 -31.19 -4.19
N TYR A 159 -5.25 -30.58 -5.12
CA TYR A 159 -5.26 -29.12 -5.27
C TYR A 159 -5.72 -28.41 -4.00
N ILE A 160 -6.86 -28.84 -3.43
CA ILE A 160 -7.41 -28.27 -2.19
C ILE A 160 -6.42 -28.42 -1.04
N LEU A 161 -5.78 -29.58 -0.91
CA LEU A 161 -4.77 -29.84 0.13
C LEU A 161 -3.58 -28.87 0.02
N LEU A 162 -3.02 -28.68 -1.17
CA LEU A 162 -1.91 -27.76 -1.38
C LEU A 162 -2.33 -26.30 -1.12
N ASP A 163 -3.55 -25.92 -1.49
CA ASP A 163 -4.08 -24.58 -1.22
C ASP A 163 -4.23 -24.30 0.28
N MET A 164 -4.68 -25.29 1.04
CA MET A 164 -4.74 -25.21 2.50
C MET A 164 -3.34 -25.11 3.12
N MET A 165 -2.34 -25.83 2.60
CA MET A 165 -0.96 -25.68 3.05
C MET A 165 -0.42 -24.27 2.80
N ILE A 166 -0.80 -23.64 1.68
CA ILE A 166 -0.42 -22.24 1.39
C ILE A 166 -1.03 -21.30 2.40
N CYS A 167 -2.33 -21.44 2.70
CA CYS A 167 -3.00 -20.65 3.74
C CYS A 167 -2.31 -20.77 5.11
N GLN A 168 -1.84 -21.96 5.48
CA GLN A 168 -1.12 -22.18 6.75
C GLN A 168 0.23 -21.42 6.78
N LEU A 169 0.95 -21.41 5.65
CA LEU A 169 2.20 -20.66 5.50
C LEU A 169 2.00 -19.14 5.42
N GLU A 170 0.76 -18.66 5.27
CA GLU A 170 0.41 -17.23 5.27
C GLU A 170 0.03 -16.69 6.64
N SER A 171 -0.27 -17.56 7.60
CA SER A 171 -0.67 -17.14 8.94
C SER A 171 0.49 -16.45 9.69
N ASP A 172 0.17 -15.45 10.53
CA ASP A 172 1.16 -14.72 11.34
C ASP A 172 1.83 -15.59 12.43
N ASN A 173 1.28 -16.79 12.69
CA ASN A 173 1.81 -17.74 13.65
C ASN A 173 2.83 -18.69 13.00
N GLU A 174 3.66 -19.34 13.83
CA GLU A 174 4.58 -20.36 13.31
C GLU A 174 3.81 -21.51 12.65
N PRO A 175 4.07 -21.87 11.38
CA PRO A 175 3.29 -22.84 10.65
C PRO A 175 3.44 -24.24 11.26
N PHE A 176 2.33 -24.97 11.39
CA PHE A 176 2.33 -26.32 11.97
C PHE A 176 2.90 -27.40 11.04
N ILE A 177 3.13 -27.10 9.76
CA ILE A 177 3.58 -28.08 8.76
C ILE A 177 4.95 -28.66 9.14
N HIS A 178 5.04 -29.98 9.18
CA HIS A 178 6.28 -30.70 9.45
C HIS A 178 7.27 -30.55 8.29
N LEU A 179 8.58 -30.46 8.59
CA LEU A 179 9.64 -30.30 7.58
C LEU A 179 9.58 -31.38 6.49
N LYS A 180 9.41 -32.66 6.87
CA LYS A 180 9.30 -33.77 5.89
C LYS A 180 8.16 -33.59 4.88
N ASN A 181 7.04 -32.97 5.28
CA ASN A 181 5.94 -32.69 4.36
C ASN A 181 6.32 -31.59 3.36
N VAL A 182 7.09 -30.58 3.78
CA VAL A 182 7.63 -29.57 2.86
C VAL A 182 8.68 -30.17 1.92
N LEU A 183 9.55 -31.06 2.42
CA LEU A 183 10.53 -31.80 1.61
C LEU A 183 9.85 -32.76 0.63
N PHE A 184 8.70 -33.34 1.00
CA PHE A 184 7.88 -34.11 0.07
C PHE A 184 7.37 -33.23 -1.09
N VAL A 185 6.92 -32.00 -0.82
CA VAL A 185 6.55 -31.05 -1.89
C VAL A 185 7.76 -30.72 -2.76
N SER A 186 8.94 -30.56 -2.17
CA SER A 186 10.21 -30.38 -2.91
C SER A 186 10.51 -31.57 -3.83
N SER A 187 10.34 -32.81 -3.36
CA SER A 187 10.55 -34.00 -4.20
C SER A 187 9.52 -34.08 -5.33
N GLN A 188 8.24 -33.81 -5.05
CA GLN A 188 7.20 -33.75 -6.09
C GLN A 188 7.55 -32.72 -7.17
N PHE A 189 8.06 -31.54 -6.80
CA PHE A 189 8.51 -30.54 -7.75
C PHE A 189 9.75 -30.99 -8.54
N THR A 190 10.72 -31.62 -7.88
CA THR A 190 11.99 -32.03 -8.48
C THR A 190 11.80 -33.18 -9.49
N ASP A 191 10.88 -34.10 -9.19
CA ASP A 191 10.59 -35.28 -10.01
C ASP A 191 9.76 -34.96 -11.27
N LEU A 192 9.17 -33.75 -11.37
CA LEU A 192 8.41 -33.35 -12.56
C LEU A 192 9.29 -33.34 -13.82
N GLN A 193 8.97 -34.19 -14.78
CA GLN A 193 9.56 -34.15 -16.12
C GLN A 193 8.70 -33.25 -17.01
N ILE A 194 9.15 -32.03 -17.29
CA ILE A 194 8.40 -31.09 -18.12
C ILE A 194 8.94 -31.13 -19.55
N THR A 195 8.07 -31.48 -20.49
CA THR A 195 8.29 -31.29 -21.93
C THR A 195 7.49 -30.08 -22.44
N SER A 196 7.79 -29.61 -23.65
CA SER A 196 7.13 -28.46 -24.30
C SER A 196 5.62 -28.61 -24.49
N VAL A 197 5.08 -29.82 -24.39
CA VAL A 197 3.66 -30.14 -24.64
C VAL A 197 2.86 -30.27 -23.34
N ASP A 198 3.50 -30.54 -22.19
CA ASP A 198 2.81 -30.91 -20.95
C ASP A 198 2.76 -29.80 -19.88
N ILE A 199 3.51 -28.71 -20.05
CA ILE A 199 3.62 -27.68 -19.00
C ILE A 199 2.26 -27.05 -18.63
N LEU A 200 1.35 -26.85 -19.60
CA LEU A 200 0.01 -26.30 -19.35
C LEU A 200 -0.91 -27.28 -18.62
N THR A 201 -0.66 -28.58 -18.75
CA THR A 201 -1.40 -29.64 -18.05
C THR A 201 -1.04 -29.67 -16.57
N TYR A 202 0.23 -29.44 -16.24
CA TYR A 202 0.74 -29.49 -14.87
C TYR A 202 0.91 -28.12 -14.20
N ALA A 203 0.73 -27.01 -14.94
CA ALA A 203 1.02 -25.66 -14.50
C ALA A 203 0.30 -25.27 -13.19
N ILE A 204 -0.92 -25.78 -12.96
CA ILE A 204 -1.68 -25.52 -11.75
C ILE A 204 -0.97 -26.11 -10.51
N TYR A 205 -0.54 -27.38 -10.58
CA TYR A 205 0.19 -28.02 -9.47
C TYR A 205 1.59 -27.43 -9.31
N LEU A 206 2.26 -27.17 -10.42
CA LEU A 206 3.59 -26.55 -10.43
C LEU A 206 3.57 -25.22 -9.67
N ARG A 207 2.56 -24.39 -9.91
CA ARG A 207 2.37 -23.12 -9.20
C ARG A 207 2.18 -23.33 -7.70
N LYS A 208 1.33 -24.28 -7.30
CA LYS A 208 1.07 -24.57 -5.89
C LYS A 208 2.32 -25.08 -5.18
N TYR A 209 3.08 -25.97 -5.80
CA TYR A 209 4.37 -26.42 -5.25
C TYR A 209 5.35 -25.25 -5.11
N LEU A 210 5.50 -24.43 -6.14
CA LEU A 210 6.39 -23.27 -6.09
C LEU A 210 5.99 -22.26 -5.01
N GLU A 211 4.69 -22.01 -4.85
CA GLU A 211 4.18 -21.08 -3.84
C GLU A 211 4.48 -21.56 -2.41
N ILE A 212 4.26 -22.85 -2.13
CA ILE A 212 4.64 -23.49 -0.86
C ILE A 212 6.14 -23.36 -0.63
N LEU A 213 6.97 -23.73 -1.61
CA LEU A 213 8.43 -23.71 -1.49
C LEU A 213 8.98 -22.29 -1.34
N CYS A 214 8.41 -21.30 -2.03
CA CYS A 214 8.78 -19.90 -1.88
C CYS A 214 8.47 -19.36 -0.48
N LYS A 215 7.29 -19.67 0.06
CA LYS A 215 6.91 -19.21 1.41
C LYS A 215 7.75 -19.92 2.47
N ALA A 216 7.89 -21.25 2.36
CA ALA A 216 8.68 -22.04 3.30
C ALA A 216 10.17 -21.65 3.31
N SER A 217 10.78 -21.40 2.15
CA SER A 217 12.21 -21.04 2.05
C SER A 217 12.59 -19.69 2.65
N CYS A 218 11.60 -18.85 2.99
CA CYS A 218 11.81 -17.60 3.73
C CYS A 218 11.79 -17.78 5.26
N MET A 219 11.37 -18.94 5.77
CA MET A 219 11.16 -19.18 7.19
C MET A 219 12.32 -19.96 7.81
N ASP A 220 12.76 -19.56 9.01
CA ASP A 220 13.91 -20.19 9.66
C ASP A 220 13.70 -21.68 9.94
N LYS A 221 12.45 -22.07 10.24
CA LYS A 221 12.03 -23.46 10.46
C LYS A 221 12.39 -24.41 9.32
N TYR A 222 12.36 -23.92 8.08
CA TYR A 222 12.59 -24.73 6.87
C TYR A 222 13.93 -24.39 6.17
N ASN A 223 14.88 -23.80 6.89
CA ASN A 223 16.19 -23.42 6.33
C ASN A 223 16.94 -24.60 5.66
N MET A 224 16.67 -25.85 6.07
CA MET A 224 17.21 -27.06 5.44
C MET A 224 16.90 -27.16 3.93
N LEU A 225 15.83 -26.52 3.44
CA LEU A 225 15.53 -26.47 2.00
C LEU A 225 16.68 -25.86 1.19
N LYS A 226 17.41 -24.89 1.75
CA LYS A 226 18.52 -24.22 1.04
C LYS A 226 19.69 -25.16 0.78
N GLU A 227 19.80 -26.25 1.54
CA GLU A 227 20.83 -27.28 1.35
C GLU A 227 20.47 -28.25 0.20
N GLU A 228 19.21 -28.26 -0.26
CA GLU A 228 18.76 -29.11 -1.37
C GLU A 228 19.20 -28.55 -2.73
N LYS A 229 20.41 -28.91 -3.15
CA LYS A 229 20.97 -28.50 -4.45
C LYS A 229 20.11 -28.94 -5.64
N SER A 230 19.48 -30.11 -5.56
CA SER A 230 18.61 -30.65 -6.61
C SER A 230 17.42 -29.73 -6.89
N LEU A 231 16.82 -29.16 -5.84
CA LEU A 231 15.70 -28.24 -5.96
C LEU A 231 16.12 -26.92 -6.63
N LEU A 232 17.26 -26.36 -6.24
CA LEU A 232 17.80 -25.16 -6.89
C LEU A 232 18.09 -25.40 -8.38
N LEU A 233 18.78 -26.49 -8.70
CA LEU A 233 19.11 -26.85 -10.08
C LEU A 233 17.84 -27.06 -10.91
N LYS A 234 16.84 -27.76 -10.38
CA LYS A 234 15.56 -27.93 -11.06
C LYS A 234 14.85 -26.60 -11.32
N THR A 235 14.87 -25.70 -10.35
CA THR A 235 14.26 -24.37 -10.47
C THR A 235 14.96 -23.55 -11.56
N ILE A 236 16.28 -23.63 -11.64
CA ILE A 236 17.09 -23.01 -12.71
C ILE A 236 16.74 -23.60 -14.07
N ASP A 237 16.65 -24.93 -14.18
CA ASP A 237 16.34 -25.62 -15.42
C ASP A 237 14.93 -25.26 -15.92
N PHE A 238 13.95 -25.13 -15.02
CA PHE A 238 12.60 -24.66 -15.39
C PHE A 238 12.58 -23.20 -15.83
N LEU A 239 13.36 -22.32 -15.18
CA LEU A 239 13.46 -20.94 -15.63
C LEU A 239 14.10 -20.85 -17.03
N LYS A 240 15.17 -21.62 -17.28
CA LYS A 240 15.81 -21.73 -18.62
C LYS A 240 14.83 -22.24 -19.67
N PHE A 241 14.11 -23.31 -19.36
CA PHE A 241 13.12 -23.90 -20.25
C PHE A 241 11.97 -22.92 -20.60
N ILE A 242 11.45 -22.18 -19.61
CA ILE A 242 10.41 -21.17 -19.84
C ILE A 242 10.96 -20.00 -20.66
N TYR A 243 12.21 -19.61 -20.42
CA TYR A 243 12.87 -18.58 -21.21
C TYR A 243 13.03 -19.01 -22.68
N GLU A 244 13.52 -20.23 -22.94
CA GLU A 244 13.61 -20.80 -24.29
C GLU A 244 12.23 -20.90 -24.98
N CYS A 245 11.19 -21.28 -24.24
CA CYS A 245 9.82 -21.28 -24.74
C CYS A 245 9.37 -19.88 -25.16
N SER A 246 9.68 -18.86 -24.35
CA SER A 246 9.41 -17.44 -24.65
C SER A 246 10.10 -16.99 -25.94
N GLU A 247 11.40 -17.27 -26.08
CA GLU A 247 12.22 -16.92 -27.26
C GLU A 247 11.76 -17.66 -28.52
N SER A 248 11.28 -18.90 -28.39
CA SER A 248 10.71 -19.68 -29.49
C SER A 248 9.34 -19.16 -29.99
N GLY A 249 8.78 -18.13 -29.35
CA GLY A 249 7.55 -17.47 -29.76
C GLY A 249 6.26 -18.04 -29.16
N LYS A 250 6.33 -18.88 -28.12
CA LYS A 250 5.14 -19.41 -27.43
C LYS A 250 4.41 -18.31 -26.66
N GLU A 251 3.17 -18.02 -27.05
CA GLU A 251 2.39 -16.89 -26.53
C GLU A 251 2.19 -16.93 -25.01
N GLU A 252 2.07 -18.13 -24.42
CA GLU A 252 1.79 -18.34 -22.98
C GLU A 252 2.96 -17.86 -22.09
N PHE A 253 4.18 -17.85 -22.64
CA PHE A 253 5.40 -17.47 -21.90
C PHE A 253 5.98 -16.13 -22.35
N LYS A 254 5.36 -15.43 -23.30
CA LYS A 254 5.79 -14.07 -23.67
C LYS A 254 5.58 -13.07 -22.53
N THR A 255 6.43 -12.06 -22.50
CA THR A 255 6.28 -10.90 -21.62
C THR A 255 5.20 -9.99 -22.17
N ILE A 256 4.23 -9.60 -21.33
CA ILE A 256 3.14 -8.70 -21.72
C ILE A 256 3.21 -7.39 -20.95
N SER A 257 2.79 -6.31 -21.60
CA SER A 257 2.95 -4.95 -21.06
C SER A 257 1.76 -4.51 -20.20
N LYS A 258 0.55 -5.02 -20.48
CA LYS A 258 -0.69 -4.64 -19.80
C LYS A 258 -1.52 -5.84 -19.40
N LEU A 259 -2.18 -5.75 -18.25
CA LEU A 259 -3.09 -6.80 -17.77
C LEU A 259 -4.37 -6.91 -18.63
N SER A 260 -4.70 -5.89 -19.43
CA SER A 260 -5.86 -5.92 -20.35
C SER A 260 -5.64 -6.79 -21.59
N GLU A 261 -4.39 -7.19 -21.85
CA GLU A 261 -4.02 -8.12 -22.93
C GLU A 261 -4.29 -9.58 -22.52
N PHE A 262 -4.90 -9.77 -21.34
CA PHE A 262 -5.10 -11.05 -20.69
C PHE A 262 -6.58 -11.46 -20.71
N ASP A 263 -6.88 -12.65 -21.26
CA ASP A 263 -8.20 -13.27 -21.16
C ASP A 263 -8.24 -14.22 -19.94
N LYS A 264 -9.12 -13.95 -18.98
CA LYS A 264 -9.26 -14.73 -17.73
C LYS A 264 -9.78 -16.15 -17.97
N GLU A 265 -10.43 -16.41 -19.09
CA GLU A 265 -10.95 -17.73 -19.46
C GLU A 265 -9.96 -18.56 -20.30
N SER A 266 -8.80 -17.99 -20.65
CA SER A 266 -7.79 -18.65 -21.47
C SER A 266 -6.79 -19.49 -20.67
N ASP A 267 -6.13 -20.43 -21.35
CA ASP A 267 -5.07 -21.27 -20.78
C ASP A 267 -3.87 -20.45 -20.25
N ASP A 268 -3.74 -19.17 -20.62
CA ASP A 268 -2.71 -18.24 -20.12
C ASP A 268 -2.79 -18.02 -18.60
N PHE A 269 -3.96 -18.15 -17.97
CA PHE A 269 -4.07 -18.04 -16.51
C PHE A 269 -3.40 -19.18 -15.77
N ARG A 270 -3.15 -20.31 -16.44
CA ARG A 270 -2.46 -21.46 -15.84
C ARG A 270 -1.00 -21.16 -15.53
N VAL A 271 -0.37 -20.26 -16.29
CA VAL A 271 1.05 -19.88 -16.14
C VAL A 271 1.26 -18.50 -15.51
N HIS A 272 0.18 -17.84 -15.08
CA HIS A 272 0.24 -16.54 -14.40
C HIS A 272 1.08 -16.62 -13.11
N GLY A 273 2.05 -15.70 -12.97
CA GLY A 273 2.97 -15.65 -11.82
C GLY A 273 4.08 -16.71 -11.80
N LEU A 274 4.14 -17.61 -12.79
CA LEU A 274 5.11 -18.72 -12.80
C LEU A 274 6.57 -18.25 -12.85
N LYS A 275 6.89 -17.28 -13.72
CA LYS A 275 8.26 -16.72 -13.82
C LYS A 275 8.66 -16.03 -12.51
N ARG A 276 7.72 -15.28 -11.92
CA ARG A 276 7.88 -14.61 -10.63
C ARG A 276 8.28 -15.62 -9.56
N ASP A 277 7.54 -16.73 -9.44
CA ASP A 277 7.78 -17.71 -8.38
C ASP A 277 9.10 -18.47 -8.54
N LEU A 278 9.48 -18.82 -9.77
CA LEU A 278 10.79 -19.41 -10.05
C LEU A 278 11.94 -18.48 -9.65
N ILE A 279 11.86 -17.21 -10.04
CA ILE A 279 12.87 -16.21 -9.72
C ILE A 279 12.91 -15.93 -8.21
N ARG A 280 11.74 -15.84 -7.56
CA ARG A 280 11.62 -15.70 -6.10
C ARG A 280 12.29 -16.86 -5.37
N LEU A 281 12.05 -18.10 -5.79
CA LEU A 281 12.65 -19.27 -5.16
C LEU A 281 14.18 -19.27 -5.31
N ILE A 282 14.70 -18.95 -6.51
CA ILE A 282 16.15 -18.77 -6.72
C ILE A 282 16.69 -17.68 -5.79
N ALA A 283 16.02 -16.53 -5.70
CA ALA A 283 16.43 -15.41 -4.85
C ALA A 283 16.55 -15.82 -3.37
N ASN A 284 15.62 -16.63 -2.87
CA ASN A 284 15.63 -17.13 -1.50
C ASN A 284 16.81 -18.08 -1.25
N PHE A 285 17.12 -18.96 -2.21
CA PHE A 285 18.15 -20.00 -2.09
C PHE A 285 19.57 -19.45 -2.15
N VAL A 286 19.77 -18.35 -2.88
CA VAL A 286 21.10 -17.73 -3.05
C VAL A 286 21.39 -16.67 -1.98
N TYR A 287 20.39 -16.25 -1.21
CA TYR A 287 20.57 -15.25 -0.15
C TYR A 287 21.56 -15.75 0.93
N LYS A 288 22.69 -15.05 1.06
CA LYS A 288 23.77 -15.35 2.01
C LYS A 288 24.30 -16.80 1.93
N HIS A 289 24.19 -17.45 0.77
CA HIS A 289 24.61 -18.83 0.59
C HIS A 289 25.56 -18.98 -0.60
N LYS A 290 26.87 -18.80 -0.36
CA LYS A 290 27.90 -18.72 -1.42
C LYS A 290 27.90 -19.91 -2.38
N THR A 291 27.73 -21.13 -1.87
CA THR A 291 27.65 -22.34 -2.71
C THR A 291 26.50 -22.27 -3.70
N ASN A 292 25.33 -21.76 -3.28
CA ASN A 292 24.14 -21.66 -4.13
C ASN A 292 24.26 -20.48 -5.10
N GLN A 293 24.83 -19.36 -4.64
CA GLN A 293 25.16 -18.22 -5.52
C GLN A 293 26.04 -18.67 -6.69
N ASN A 294 27.05 -19.49 -6.42
CA ASN A 294 27.96 -20.00 -7.45
C ASN A 294 27.28 -21.02 -8.38
N LEU A 295 26.39 -21.88 -7.85
CA LEU A 295 25.59 -22.81 -8.66
C LEU A 295 24.59 -22.10 -9.58
N ALA A 296 24.01 -21.00 -9.12
CA ALA A 296 23.02 -20.22 -9.88
C ALA A 296 23.66 -19.16 -10.80
N LYS A 297 24.98 -19.05 -10.81
CA LYS A 297 25.73 -18.03 -11.57
C LYS A 297 25.32 -17.97 -13.05
N ASP A 298 25.19 -19.12 -13.70
CA ASP A 298 24.93 -19.19 -15.15
C ASP A 298 23.50 -18.78 -15.55
N VAL A 299 22.57 -18.69 -14.58
CA VAL A 299 21.20 -18.22 -14.86
C VAL A 299 21.08 -16.69 -14.75
N LEU A 300 22.13 -16.00 -14.29
CA LEU A 300 22.14 -14.55 -14.10
C LEU A 300 21.73 -13.76 -15.36
N PRO A 301 22.18 -14.09 -16.59
CA PRO A 301 21.73 -13.39 -17.80
C PRO A 301 20.20 -13.51 -18.01
N ILE A 302 19.63 -14.68 -17.73
CA ILE A 302 18.19 -14.92 -17.88
C ILE A 302 17.40 -14.14 -16.83
N ILE A 303 17.89 -14.08 -15.58
CA ILE A 303 17.26 -13.26 -14.53
C ILE A 303 17.26 -11.78 -14.93
N LEU A 304 18.36 -11.28 -15.53
CA LEU A 304 18.44 -9.90 -16.01
C LEU A 304 17.39 -9.57 -17.07
N CYS A 305 17.04 -10.52 -17.96
CA CYS A 305 15.95 -10.35 -18.93
C CYS A 305 14.58 -10.14 -18.27
N HIS A 306 14.41 -10.58 -17.03
CA HIS A 306 13.15 -10.46 -16.26
C HIS A 306 13.10 -9.21 -15.36
N THR A 307 14.01 -8.26 -15.57
CA THR A 307 13.97 -6.93 -14.92
C THR A 307 13.03 -5.94 -15.62
N GLN A 308 12.36 -6.38 -16.70
CA GLN A 308 11.34 -5.62 -17.41
C GLN A 308 9.95 -5.84 -16.77
N VAL A 309 9.01 -4.94 -17.06
CA VAL A 309 7.62 -5.10 -16.61
C VAL A 309 6.99 -6.29 -17.34
N ASP A 310 6.45 -7.23 -16.56
CA ASP A 310 5.70 -8.38 -17.06
C ASP A 310 4.36 -8.43 -16.31
N ALA A 311 3.29 -7.94 -16.95
CA ALA A 311 1.97 -7.90 -16.32
C ALA A 311 1.40 -9.31 -16.06
N ARG A 312 1.86 -10.35 -16.80
CA ARG A 312 1.49 -11.75 -16.54
C ARG A 312 2.21 -12.32 -15.32
N ASN A 313 3.30 -11.70 -14.89
CA ASN A 313 4.08 -12.09 -13.72
C ASN A 313 4.23 -10.90 -12.77
N PRO A 314 3.19 -10.55 -11.99
CA PRO A 314 3.23 -9.42 -11.08
C PRO A 314 4.43 -9.48 -10.14
N PHE A 315 5.12 -8.36 -9.93
CA PHE A 315 6.34 -8.28 -9.10
C PHE A 315 7.54 -9.11 -9.57
N CYS A 316 7.50 -9.71 -10.78
CA CYS A 316 8.64 -10.43 -11.35
C CYS A 316 9.89 -9.56 -11.41
N GLN A 317 9.74 -8.30 -11.84
CA GLN A 317 10.81 -7.30 -11.84
C GLN A 317 11.43 -7.12 -10.45
N ASN A 318 10.62 -6.96 -9.40
CA ASN A 318 11.12 -6.77 -8.03
C ASN A 318 11.91 -8.01 -7.58
N TRP A 319 11.38 -9.21 -7.82
CA TRP A 319 12.07 -10.45 -7.46
C TRP A 319 13.32 -10.68 -8.29
N ALA A 320 13.35 -10.28 -9.57
CA ALA A 320 14.57 -10.33 -10.40
C ALA A 320 15.67 -9.43 -9.83
N ILE A 321 15.33 -8.21 -9.40
CA ILE A 321 16.28 -7.29 -8.75
C ILE A 321 16.80 -7.90 -7.43
N VAL A 322 15.93 -8.49 -6.62
CA VAL A 322 16.33 -9.17 -5.38
C VAL A 322 17.23 -10.37 -5.67
N ALA A 323 16.90 -11.18 -6.68
CA ALA A 323 17.71 -12.32 -7.09
C ALA A 323 19.11 -11.88 -7.55
N VAL A 324 19.20 -10.83 -8.38
CA VAL A 324 20.48 -10.25 -8.83
C VAL A 324 21.28 -9.75 -7.63
N ARG A 325 20.66 -8.99 -6.71
CA ARG A 325 21.32 -8.55 -5.48
C ARG A 325 21.87 -9.76 -4.71
N ASN A 326 21.02 -10.74 -4.41
CA ASN A 326 21.39 -11.89 -3.58
C ASN A 326 22.47 -12.77 -4.25
N LEU A 327 22.52 -12.84 -5.58
CA LEU A 327 23.57 -13.53 -6.33
C LEU A 327 24.94 -12.86 -6.23
N LEU A 328 24.96 -11.54 -6.08
CA LEU A 328 26.17 -10.71 -6.11
C LEU A 328 26.64 -10.28 -4.72
N GLU A 329 25.75 -10.27 -3.73
CA GLU A 329 26.04 -9.87 -2.35
C GLU A 329 27.17 -10.74 -1.78
N ASP A 330 28.25 -10.07 -1.35
CA ASP A 330 29.47 -10.66 -0.81
C ASP A 330 30.13 -11.74 -1.69
N ASN A 331 29.90 -11.71 -3.02
CA ASN A 331 30.43 -12.71 -3.95
C ASN A 331 31.15 -12.08 -5.15
N ASP A 332 32.47 -11.90 -5.03
CA ASP A 332 33.29 -11.27 -6.06
C ASP A 332 33.47 -12.11 -7.33
N GLU A 333 33.33 -13.45 -7.24
CA GLU A 333 33.36 -14.34 -8.40
C GLU A 333 32.16 -14.10 -9.31
N ASN A 334 30.98 -13.93 -8.72
CA ASN A 334 29.75 -13.61 -9.45
C ASN A 334 29.75 -12.17 -9.98
N LYS A 335 30.29 -11.19 -9.23
CA LYS A 335 30.50 -9.82 -9.73
C LYS A 335 31.46 -9.77 -10.91
N SER A 336 32.54 -10.56 -10.86
CA SER A 336 33.51 -10.68 -11.96
C SER A 336 32.87 -11.30 -13.19
N PHE A 337 32.00 -12.30 -13.01
CA PHE A 337 31.24 -12.89 -14.11
C PHE A 337 30.25 -11.93 -14.73
N LEU A 338 29.47 -11.19 -13.93
CA LEU A 338 28.60 -10.13 -14.43
C LEU A 338 29.38 -9.12 -15.28
N SER A 339 30.58 -8.75 -14.81
CA SER A 339 31.47 -7.83 -15.53
C SER A 339 32.04 -8.43 -16.83
N SER A 340 32.09 -9.76 -16.94
CA SER A 340 32.52 -10.48 -18.14
C SER A 340 31.42 -10.68 -19.18
N LEU A 341 30.16 -10.45 -18.82
CA LEU A 341 29.05 -10.58 -19.77
C LEU A 341 29.18 -9.51 -20.85
N SER A 342 29.18 -9.94 -22.11
CA SER A 342 29.12 -9.03 -23.25
C SER A 342 27.75 -8.38 -23.29
N LEU A 343 27.73 -7.06 -23.15
CA LEU A 343 26.54 -6.26 -23.38
C LEU A 343 26.09 -6.44 -24.84
N GLN A 344 25.05 -7.25 -25.08
CA GLN A 344 24.57 -7.56 -26.44
C GLN A 344 23.90 -6.35 -27.10
N GLN A 345 23.17 -5.55 -26.32
CA GLN A 345 22.62 -4.26 -26.75
C GLN A 345 22.39 -3.39 -25.52
N ILE A 346 22.96 -2.19 -25.51
CA ILE A 346 22.26 -1.03 -24.95
C ILE A 346 21.40 -0.59 -26.11
N SER A 347 20.07 -0.49 -25.97
CA SER A 347 19.33 0.25 -26.98
C SER A 347 19.94 1.66 -27.01
N GLN A 348 20.67 1.95 -28.09
CA GLN A 348 21.18 3.28 -28.36
C GLN A 348 20.09 4.18 -28.92
N ASP A 349 18.92 3.61 -29.21
CA ASP A 349 17.77 4.35 -29.63
C ASP A 349 17.03 4.86 -28.39
N VAL A 350 17.23 6.16 -28.11
CA VAL A 350 16.50 6.91 -27.09
C VAL A 350 14.96 6.73 -27.24
N ASN A 351 14.48 6.37 -28.44
CA ASN A 351 13.07 6.11 -28.69
C ASN A 351 12.55 4.80 -28.07
N ASP A 352 13.40 3.81 -27.78
CA ASP A 352 12.94 2.60 -27.11
C ASP A 352 12.58 2.86 -25.64
N PHE A 353 13.31 3.75 -24.95
CA PHE A 353 12.96 4.18 -23.60
C PHE A 353 11.67 5.02 -23.58
N ARG A 354 11.43 5.81 -24.64
CA ARG A 354 10.17 6.56 -24.81
C ARG A 354 8.95 5.65 -24.92
N LYS A 355 9.08 4.44 -25.51
CA LYS A 355 7.98 3.45 -25.55
C LYS A 355 7.56 2.97 -24.15
N TYR A 356 8.46 3.03 -23.18
CA TYR A 356 8.22 2.69 -21.78
C TYR A 356 8.04 3.94 -20.88
N GLY A 357 7.88 5.13 -21.46
CA GLY A 357 7.67 6.38 -20.73
C GLY A 357 8.92 6.92 -20.01
N ILE A 358 10.11 6.38 -20.30
CA ILE A 358 11.37 6.79 -19.69
C ILE A 358 12.08 7.73 -20.67
N GLU A 359 12.25 8.99 -20.27
CA GLU A 359 13.09 9.91 -21.03
C GLU A 359 14.54 9.72 -20.64
N ALA A 360 15.39 9.39 -21.60
CA ALA A 360 16.82 9.20 -21.38
C ALA A 360 17.63 10.10 -22.31
N GLU A 361 18.83 10.48 -21.89
CA GLU A 361 19.82 11.14 -22.72
C GLU A 361 21.20 10.51 -22.52
N VAL A 362 22.11 10.74 -23.47
CA VAL A 362 23.48 10.24 -23.41
C VAL A 362 24.38 11.39 -22.97
N VAL A 363 24.94 11.29 -21.76
CA VAL A 363 25.94 12.23 -21.23
C VAL A 363 27.22 11.46 -20.96
N ASP A 364 28.34 11.90 -21.53
CA ASP A 364 29.67 11.27 -21.42
C ASP A 364 29.68 9.75 -21.71
N GLY A 365 28.90 9.33 -22.72
CA GLY A 365 28.83 7.93 -23.14
C GLY A 365 28.00 7.03 -22.21
N ARG A 366 27.25 7.59 -21.26
CA ARG A 366 26.34 6.86 -20.36
C ARG A 366 24.90 7.29 -20.60
N ILE A 367 23.97 6.34 -20.58
CA ILE A 367 22.53 6.61 -20.63
C ILE A 367 22.07 7.02 -19.23
N VAL A 368 21.61 8.25 -19.10
CA VAL A 368 21.07 8.82 -17.87
C VAL A 368 19.58 9.08 -18.05
N ASN A 369 18.79 8.67 -17.04
CA ASN A 369 17.36 8.92 -16.98
C ASN A 369 17.13 10.41 -16.63
N LYS A 370 16.48 11.15 -17.52
CA LYS A 370 16.16 12.58 -17.34
C LYS A 370 15.40 12.85 -16.05
N LEU A 371 14.57 11.91 -15.59
CA LEU A 371 13.75 12.06 -14.38
C LEU A 371 14.57 12.21 -13.09
N PHE A 372 15.83 11.78 -13.06
CA PHE A 372 16.69 11.91 -11.88
C PHE A 372 17.61 13.14 -11.91
N HIS A 373 17.55 13.96 -12.96
CA HIS A 373 18.38 15.16 -13.07
C HIS A 373 17.66 16.47 -13.39
N SER A 374 16.35 16.49 -13.62
CA SER A 374 15.60 17.75 -13.60
C SER A 374 14.87 17.93 -12.27
N SER A 375 15.42 18.77 -11.40
CA SER A 375 14.77 19.31 -10.20
C SER A 375 13.64 20.31 -10.52
N THR A 376 13.11 20.26 -11.74
CA THR A 376 12.06 21.13 -12.26
C THR A 376 11.01 20.28 -12.95
N PRO A 377 9.72 20.45 -12.63
CA PRO A 377 8.61 19.84 -13.35
C PRO A 377 8.79 20.01 -14.85
N ARG A 378 8.30 19.04 -15.61
CA ARG A 378 8.18 19.18 -17.06
C ARG A 378 7.09 20.22 -17.32
N LEU A 379 7.49 21.47 -17.51
CA LEU A 379 6.58 22.58 -17.75
C LEU A 379 6.20 22.59 -19.23
N ASP A 380 4.91 22.61 -19.53
CA ASP A 380 4.41 22.77 -20.89
C ASP A 380 4.68 24.20 -21.37
N GLU A 381 5.75 24.37 -22.14
CA GLU A 381 6.17 25.64 -22.72
C GLU A 381 6.12 25.56 -24.25
N TYR A 382 5.33 26.44 -24.87
CA TYR A 382 5.24 26.57 -26.33
C TYR A 382 5.36 28.04 -26.71
N GLY A 383 6.34 28.36 -27.55
CA GLY A 383 6.57 29.74 -28.01
C GLY A 383 6.91 30.73 -26.89
N GLY A 384 7.58 30.27 -25.82
CA GLY A 384 7.96 31.10 -24.67
C GLY A 384 6.83 31.36 -23.68
N ARG A 385 5.67 30.68 -23.82
CA ARG A 385 4.52 30.78 -22.92
C ARG A 385 4.27 29.46 -22.21
N HIS A 386 3.99 29.51 -20.91
CA HIS A 386 3.70 28.33 -20.09
C HIS A 386 2.19 28.10 -19.98
N THR A 387 1.76 26.85 -20.19
CA THR A 387 0.38 26.46 -19.85
C THR A 387 0.32 26.12 -18.36
N VAL A 388 -0.61 26.71 -17.63
CA VAL A 388 -0.79 26.51 -16.20
C VAL A 388 -2.22 26.07 -15.93
N THR A 389 -2.40 24.96 -15.21
CA THR A 389 -3.74 24.54 -14.78
C THR A 389 -4.29 25.54 -13.78
N LEU A 390 -5.51 26.03 -14.00
CA LEU A 390 -6.21 26.87 -13.06
C LEU A 390 -7.46 26.13 -12.55
N ILE A 391 -7.53 25.92 -11.24
CA ILE A 391 -8.69 25.38 -10.56
C ILE A 391 -9.33 26.53 -9.76
N PRO A 392 -10.47 27.10 -10.19
CA PRO A 392 -11.12 28.19 -9.46
C PRO A 392 -11.54 27.78 -8.03
N GLY A 393 -11.97 26.53 -7.84
CA GLY A 393 -12.44 26.01 -6.58
C GLY A 393 -13.78 26.58 -6.13
N ASP A 394 -14.06 26.50 -4.84
CA ASP A 394 -15.31 26.89 -4.20
C ASP A 394 -15.22 28.25 -3.49
N GLY A 395 -16.37 28.77 -3.07
CA GLY A 395 -16.47 29.96 -2.22
C GLY A 395 -15.91 31.21 -2.92
N ALA A 396 -14.98 31.90 -2.29
CA ALA A 396 -14.29 33.07 -2.84
C ALA A 396 -13.21 32.70 -3.89
N GLY A 397 -12.90 31.42 -4.10
CA GLY A 397 -11.88 30.99 -5.07
C GLY A 397 -12.04 31.55 -6.49
N PRO A 398 -13.25 31.50 -7.10
CA PRO A 398 -13.48 32.02 -8.44
C PRO A 398 -13.22 33.52 -8.62
N GLU A 399 -13.61 34.38 -7.66
CA GLU A 399 -13.31 35.82 -7.72
C GLU A 399 -11.80 36.07 -7.60
N LEU A 400 -11.14 35.41 -6.64
CA LEU A 400 -9.70 35.59 -6.41
C LEU A 400 -8.85 35.14 -7.61
N THR A 401 -9.20 34.01 -8.23
CA THR A 401 -8.48 33.50 -9.40
C THR A 401 -8.71 34.36 -10.65
N ASN A 402 -9.88 34.98 -10.79
CA ASN A 402 -10.14 35.96 -11.85
C ASN A 402 -9.32 37.25 -11.68
N TYR A 403 -9.13 37.72 -10.45
CA TYR A 403 -8.22 38.84 -10.18
C TYR A 403 -6.77 38.51 -10.56
N VAL A 404 -6.31 37.28 -10.29
CA VAL A 404 -4.99 36.83 -10.75
C VAL A 404 -4.87 36.91 -12.28
N LYS A 405 -5.88 36.45 -13.03
CA LYS A 405 -5.88 36.56 -14.51
C LYS A 405 -5.73 38.01 -14.96
N THR A 406 -6.45 38.92 -14.31
CA THR A 406 -6.42 40.36 -14.61
C THR A 406 -5.04 40.95 -14.39
N VAL A 407 -4.41 40.64 -13.24
CA VAL A 407 -3.06 41.11 -12.91
C VAL A 407 -2.01 40.48 -13.84
N PHE A 408 -2.13 39.20 -14.19
CA PHE A 408 -1.22 38.51 -15.10
C PHE A 408 -1.28 39.10 -16.52
N ALA A 409 -2.48 39.43 -17.00
CA ALA A 409 -2.67 40.08 -18.29
C ALA A 409 -2.02 41.48 -18.30
N ALA A 410 -2.25 42.27 -17.25
CA ALA A 410 -1.63 43.61 -17.12
C ALA A 410 -0.10 43.54 -16.99
N ALA A 411 0.43 42.49 -16.36
CA ALA A 411 1.86 42.26 -16.22
C ALA A 411 2.52 41.66 -17.49
N ASN A 412 1.75 41.40 -18.56
CA ASN A 412 2.21 40.65 -19.74
C ASN A 412 2.94 39.34 -19.36
N ALA A 413 2.40 38.61 -18.38
CA ALA A 413 2.96 37.33 -17.97
C ALA A 413 2.80 36.31 -19.12
N PRO A 414 3.88 35.59 -19.52
CA PRO A 414 3.80 34.58 -20.56
C PRO A 414 3.20 33.27 -20.01
N VAL A 415 1.95 33.35 -19.57
CA VAL A 415 1.18 32.26 -18.96
C VAL A 415 -0.18 32.18 -19.62
N ASP A 416 -0.57 30.98 -20.03
CA ASP A 416 -1.89 30.64 -20.52
C ASP A 416 -2.59 29.72 -19.51
N PHE A 417 -3.75 30.14 -19.01
CA PHE A 417 -4.49 29.38 -18.01
C PHE A 417 -5.44 28.36 -18.66
N GLU A 418 -5.14 27.08 -18.49
CA GLU A 418 -6.11 26.01 -18.73
C GLU A 418 -7.04 25.91 -17.52
N THR A 419 -8.24 26.49 -17.62
CA THR A 419 -9.20 26.46 -16.51
C THR A 419 -9.90 25.12 -16.47
N VAL A 420 -9.73 24.37 -15.37
CA VAL A 420 -10.42 23.10 -15.12
C VAL A 420 -11.39 23.27 -13.97
N LYS A 421 -12.60 22.76 -14.16
CA LYS A 421 -13.66 22.81 -13.16
C LYS A 421 -13.45 21.69 -12.14
N LEU A 422 -13.20 22.08 -10.90
CA LEU A 422 -13.16 21.19 -9.75
C LEU A 422 -13.74 21.97 -8.57
N ASP A 423 -15.04 21.81 -8.34
CA ASP A 423 -15.85 22.51 -7.32
C ASP A 423 -17.02 21.62 -6.92
N GLN A 424 -17.76 21.96 -5.86
CA GLN A 424 -18.85 21.12 -5.33
C GLN A 424 -19.97 20.76 -6.32
N THR A 425 -20.06 21.46 -7.46
CA THR A 425 -21.08 21.17 -8.48
C THR A 425 -20.67 20.04 -9.42
N VAL A 426 -19.40 19.61 -9.37
CA VAL A 426 -18.91 18.43 -10.08
C VAL A 426 -19.63 17.20 -9.56
N THR A 427 -20.20 16.42 -10.49
CA THR A 427 -20.89 15.15 -10.18
C THR A 427 -20.27 13.96 -10.92
N ASP A 428 -19.53 14.22 -12.00
CA ASP A 428 -18.91 13.21 -12.84
C ASP A 428 -17.45 12.96 -12.41
N PRO A 429 -17.10 11.74 -11.97
CA PRO A 429 -15.71 11.39 -11.62
C PRO A 429 -14.70 11.66 -12.75
N ARG A 430 -15.12 11.66 -14.02
CA ARG A 430 -14.24 11.95 -15.16
C ARG A 430 -13.72 13.38 -15.15
N GLU A 431 -14.46 14.34 -14.58
CA GLU A 431 -13.99 15.73 -14.44
C GLU A 431 -12.86 15.83 -13.42
N VAL A 432 -12.91 15.01 -12.36
CA VAL A 432 -11.83 14.88 -11.38
C VAL A 432 -10.58 14.34 -12.06
N ASP A 433 -10.70 13.28 -12.85
CA ASP A 433 -9.59 12.71 -13.63
C ASP A 433 -8.98 13.73 -14.60
N ASN A 434 -9.82 14.50 -15.30
CA ASN A 434 -9.36 15.56 -16.19
C ASN A 434 -8.54 16.63 -15.45
N ALA A 435 -8.90 16.98 -14.21
CA ALA A 435 -8.13 17.90 -13.39
C ALA A 435 -6.76 17.32 -13.03
N PHE A 436 -6.67 16.06 -12.61
CA PHE A 436 -5.39 15.40 -12.34
C PHE A 436 -4.51 15.33 -13.59
N LEU A 437 -5.07 14.94 -14.73
CA LEU A 437 -4.36 14.86 -16.00
C LEU A 437 -3.86 16.23 -16.46
N SER A 438 -4.66 17.29 -16.29
CA SER A 438 -4.23 18.66 -16.60
C SER A 438 -3.05 19.09 -15.73
N ILE A 439 -3.10 18.85 -14.41
CA ILE A 439 -1.99 19.19 -13.50
C ILE A 439 -0.73 18.41 -13.87
N GLN A 440 -0.85 17.10 -14.14
CA GLN A 440 0.27 16.25 -14.51
C GLN A 440 0.88 16.64 -15.85
N ARG A 441 0.05 17.01 -16.83
CA ARG A 441 0.48 17.45 -18.15
C ARG A 441 1.24 18.77 -18.07
N ASN A 442 0.67 19.75 -17.39
CA ASN A 442 1.23 21.10 -17.33
C ASN A 442 2.38 21.21 -16.30
N GLY A 443 2.47 20.27 -15.35
CA GLY A 443 3.47 20.24 -14.28
C GLY A 443 3.23 21.28 -13.17
N VAL A 444 2.33 22.23 -13.36
CA VAL A 444 2.07 23.32 -12.42
C VAL A 444 0.58 23.72 -12.41
N ALA A 445 0.08 24.08 -11.23
CA ALA A 445 -1.29 24.56 -11.09
C ALA A 445 -1.43 25.71 -10.08
N LEU A 446 -2.40 26.58 -10.33
CA LEU A 446 -2.93 27.54 -9.36
C LEU A 446 -4.34 27.11 -8.96
N LYS A 447 -4.62 27.06 -7.67
CA LYS A 447 -5.83 26.45 -7.14
C LYS A 447 -6.49 27.30 -6.05
N GLY A 448 -7.80 27.50 -6.17
CA GLY A 448 -8.68 27.96 -5.10
C GLY A 448 -9.02 26.84 -4.10
N ASN A 449 -9.61 27.22 -2.96
CA ASN A 449 -9.93 26.24 -1.93
C ASN A 449 -11.13 25.35 -2.34
N LEU A 450 -11.01 24.05 -2.09
CA LEU A 450 -12.07 23.08 -2.36
C LEU A 450 -12.79 22.76 -1.06
N ARG A 451 -14.12 22.72 -1.10
CA ARG A 451 -14.92 22.16 -0.03
C ARG A 451 -14.84 20.63 -0.08
N SER A 452 -14.96 19.98 1.07
CA SER A 452 -14.98 18.51 1.14
C SER A 452 -16.16 17.94 0.35
N SER A 453 -15.87 16.96 -0.50
CA SER A 453 -16.85 16.24 -1.33
C SER A 453 -16.92 14.77 -0.90
N LYS A 454 -18.05 14.12 -1.22
CA LYS A 454 -18.18 12.65 -1.10
C LYS A 454 -17.67 11.91 -2.34
N ILE A 455 -17.36 12.65 -3.42
CA ILE A 455 -16.80 12.07 -4.64
C ILE A 455 -15.35 11.66 -4.34
N PRO A 456 -14.97 10.39 -4.59
CA PRO A 456 -13.60 9.94 -4.40
C PRO A 456 -12.61 10.81 -5.17
N ARG A 457 -11.41 11.02 -4.61
CA ARG A 457 -10.31 11.81 -5.20
C ARG A 457 -10.58 13.31 -5.34
N MET A 458 -11.71 13.79 -4.85
CA MET A 458 -12.10 15.20 -4.88
C MET A 458 -11.87 15.91 -3.53
N SER A 459 -11.09 15.31 -2.63
CA SER A 459 -10.61 15.99 -1.43
C SER A 459 -9.21 16.58 -1.64
N ASN A 460 -8.89 17.63 -0.87
CA ASN A 460 -7.53 18.18 -0.88
C ASN A 460 -6.47 17.18 -0.37
N VAL A 461 -6.86 16.15 0.38
CA VAL A 461 -5.92 15.12 0.89
C VAL A 461 -5.55 14.17 -0.24
N GLU A 462 -6.55 13.65 -0.95
CA GLU A 462 -6.34 12.75 -2.08
C GLU A 462 -5.58 13.44 -3.20
N LEU A 463 -5.88 14.72 -3.51
CA LEU A 463 -5.14 15.47 -4.52
C LEU A 463 -3.64 15.52 -4.25
N ARG A 464 -3.24 15.66 -2.97
CA ARG A 464 -1.83 15.68 -2.57
C ARG A 464 -1.20 14.30 -2.61
N SER A 465 -1.95 13.27 -2.21
CA SER A 465 -1.45 11.90 -2.20
C SER A 465 -1.24 11.38 -3.62
N GLU A 466 -2.23 11.54 -4.50
CA GLU A 466 -2.20 11.07 -5.89
C GLU A 466 -1.11 11.76 -6.74
N LEU A 467 -0.87 13.06 -6.48
CA LEU A 467 0.17 13.83 -7.16
C LEU A 467 1.52 13.80 -6.43
N GLU A 468 1.65 13.06 -5.32
CA GLU A 468 2.86 13.01 -4.47
C GLU A 468 3.38 14.42 -4.08
N LEU A 469 2.48 15.36 -3.78
CA LEU A 469 2.79 16.72 -3.35
C LEU A 469 3.21 16.74 -1.87
N TYR A 470 4.38 16.17 -1.59
CA TYR A 470 4.83 15.81 -0.25
C TYR A 470 5.23 16.98 0.66
N ALA A 471 5.58 18.14 0.12
CA ALA A 471 6.00 19.30 0.89
C ALA A 471 4.99 20.42 0.79
N HIS A 472 4.33 20.75 1.90
CA HIS A 472 3.51 21.95 2.01
C HIS A 472 4.34 23.08 2.62
N VAL A 473 4.58 24.13 1.85
CA VAL A 473 5.40 25.29 2.22
C VAL A 473 4.50 26.49 2.47
N VAL A 474 4.59 27.06 3.66
CA VAL A 474 3.88 28.29 4.04
C VAL A 474 4.88 29.30 4.53
N ARG A 475 4.93 30.47 3.88
CA ARG A 475 5.79 31.58 4.30
C ARG A 475 4.98 32.57 5.12
N CYS A 476 5.30 32.68 6.40
CA CYS A 476 4.67 33.62 7.32
C CYS A 476 5.62 34.79 7.55
N LYS A 477 5.36 35.90 6.85
CA LYS A 477 6.15 37.13 6.94
C LYS A 477 5.26 38.31 7.30
N THR A 478 5.65 39.09 8.30
CA THR A 478 5.01 40.39 8.58
C THR A 478 5.33 41.37 7.46
N ILE A 479 4.29 41.94 6.86
CA ILE A 479 4.41 42.92 5.80
C ILE A 479 4.20 44.31 6.43
N PRO A 480 5.13 45.26 6.25
CA PRO A 480 4.94 46.62 6.73
C PRO A 480 3.61 47.22 6.26
N GLY A 481 2.86 47.84 7.17
CA GLY A 481 1.53 48.41 6.89
C GLY A 481 0.36 47.45 7.15
N VAL A 482 0.58 46.14 7.10
CA VAL A 482 -0.46 45.15 7.43
C VAL A 482 -0.63 45.04 8.94
N PRO A 483 -1.87 45.18 9.47
CA PRO A 483 -2.12 44.98 10.89
C PRO A 483 -1.80 43.54 11.31
N ALA A 484 -0.81 43.38 12.18
CA ALA A 484 -0.34 42.09 12.68
C ALA A 484 -0.29 42.10 14.22
N ARG A 485 -0.36 40.92 14.84
CA ARG A 485 -0.23 40.79 16.31
C ARG A 485 1.22 40.87 16.78
N MET A 486 2.15 40.50 15.90
CA MET A 486 3.58 40.43 16.15
C MET A 486 4.32 41.10 15.00
N ASP A 487 5.42 41.78 15.31
CA ASP A 487 6.27 42.45 14.34
C ASP A 487 7.51 41.62 13.98
N ASN A 488 8.06 41.86 12.79
CA ASN A 488 9.33 41.30 12.31
C ASN A 488 9.39 39.76 12.26
N VAL A 489 8.26 39.09 12.02
CA VAL A 489 8.22 37.65 11.81
C VAL A 489 8.56 37.35 10.35
N ASP A 490 9.49 36.43 10.08
CA ASP A 490 9.75 35.89 8.73
C ASP A 490 10.22 34.44 8.86
N CYS A 491 9.26 33.53 9.02
CA CYS A 491 9.51 32.11 9.11
C CYS A 491 8.86 31.33 7.95
N VAL A 492 9.42 30.17 7.65
CA VAL A 492 8.90 29.25 6.62
C VAL A 492 8.57 27.93 7.29
N ILE A 493 7.32 27.51 7.17
CA ILE A 493 6.82 26.24 7.70
C ILE A 493 6.75 25.24 6.56
N ILE A 494 7.50 24.15 6.69
CA ILE A 494 7.59 23.05 5.74
C ILE A 494 7.01 21.81 6.40
N ARG A 495 5.84 21.41 5.91
CA ARG A 495 5.05 20.32 6.46
C ARG A 495 5.10 19.11 5.54
N GLU A 496 5.29 17.92 6.13
CA GLU A 496 5.03 16.65 5.47
C GLU A 496 3.52 16.52 5.15
N ASN A 497 3.18 16.13 3.93
CA ASN A 497 1.83 16.30 3.40
C ASN A 497 1.19 14.99 2.88
N THR A 498 1.88 13.85 2.99
CA THR A 498 1.51 12.55 2.37
C THR A 498 1.44 11.37 3.36
N GLU A 499 1.80 11.53 4.63
CA GLU A 499 1.66 10.48 5.66
C GLU A 499 1.22 11.08 7.01
N GLY A 500 1.38 10.32 8.11
CA GLY A 500 1.00 10.72 9.45
C GLY A 500 -0.48 10.50 9.72
N GLU A 501 -1.09 11.44 10.43
CA GLU A 501 -2.48 11.36 10.88
C GLU A 501 -3.48 11.50 9.72
N TYR A 502 -3.05 12.05 8.59
CA TYR A 502 -3.89 12.21 7.39
C TYR A 502 -3.90 10.98 6.47
N SER A 503 -3.32 9.85 6.90
CA SER A 503 -3.53 8.56 6.24
C SER A 503 -4.97 8.04 6.38
N GLN A 504 -5.79 8.65 7.24
CA GLN A 504 -7.22 8.36 7.42
C GLN A 504 -7.53 6.87 7.70
N LEU A 505 -6.58 6.17 8.32
CA LEU A 505 -6.73 4.79 8.74
C LEU A 505 -7.38 4.80 10.13
N GLU A 506 -8.70 4.77 10.17
CA GLU A 506 -9.48 4.71 11.40
C GLU A 506 -10.45 3.52 11.37
N HIS A 507 -10.58 2.84 12.50
CA HIS A 507 -11.52 1.73 12.64
C HIS A 507 -12.09 1.67 14.06
N GLU A 508 -13.29 1.12 14.18
CA GLU A 508 -13.97 0.90 15.46
C GLU A 508 -13.83 -0.58 15.85
N ASN A 509 -12.81 -0.92 16.64
CA ASN A 509 -12.52 -2.30 17.06
C ASN A 509 -13.66 -2.93 17.88
N ALA A 510 -14.34 -2.10 18.66
CA ALA A 510 -15.53 -2.46 19.42
C ALA A 510 -16.42 -1.23 19.52
N LYS A 511 -17.73 -1.42 19.71
CA LYS A 511 -18.68 -0.30 19.81
C LYS A 511 -18.24 0.71 20.89
N GLY A 512 -17.98 1.94 20.48
CA GLY A 512 -17.46 3.04 21.30
C GLY A 512 -15.93 3.11 21.42
N VAL A 513 -15.18 2.26 20.72
CA VAL A 513 -13.70 2.19 20.76
C VAL A 513 -13.15 2.42 19.35
N VAL A 514 -12.78 3.66 19.07
CA VAL A 514 -12.19 4.09 17.79
C VAL A 514 -10.68 4.17 17.92
N GLU A 515 -9.98 3.53 16.99
CA GLU A 515 -8.53 3.58 16.85
C GLU A 515 -8.18 4.34 15.57
N SER A 516 -7.17 5.22 15.66
CA SER A 516 -6.62 5.95 14.51
C SER A 516 -5.14 5.58 14.36
N LEU A 517 -4.78 5.01 13.22
CA LEU A 517 -3.44 4.55 12.90
C LEU A 517 -2.62 5.66 12.22
N LYS A 518 -1.60 6.15 12.92
CA LYS A 518 -0.63 7.12 12.40
C LYS A 518 0.59 6.38 11.82
N ILE A 519 0.87 6.59 10.54
CA ILE A 519 2.01 5.97 9.85
C ILE A 519 3.08 7.02 9.57
N ILE A 520 4.31 6.78 10.04
CA ILE A 520 5.49 7.59 9.71
C ILE A 520 6.54 6.66 9.11
N THR A 521 7.12 7.05 7.98
CA THR A 521 8.11 6.25 7.27
C THR A 521 9.44 6.97 7.15
N LYS A 522 10.55 6.22 7.22
CA LYS A 522 11.90 6.76 7.04
C LYS A 522 12.04 7.46 5.68
N LYS A 523 11.46 6.89 4.62
CA LYS A 523 11.53 7.43 3.25
C LYS A 523 10.93 8.84 3.16
N LYS A 524 9.67 9.02 3.60
CA LYS A 524 8.98 10.31 3.50
C LYS A 524 9.55 11.34 4.48
N SER A 525 9.91 10.92 5.70
CA SER A 525 10.58 11.76 6.69
C SER A 525 11.95 12.28 6.22
N THR A 526 12.76 11.42 5.58
CA THR A 526 14.06 11.84 5.01
C THR A 526 13.86 12.79 3.83
N ARG A 527 12.88 12.52 2.96
CA ARG A 527 12.55 13.38 1.81
C ARG A 527 12.14 14.80 2.24
N ILE A 528 11.23 14.93 3.21
CA ILE A 528 10.79 16.25 3.68
C ILE A 528 11.90 17.00 4.44
N ALA A 529 12.71 16.30 5.22
CA ALA A 529 13.87 16.88 5.89
C ALA A 529 14.85 17.45 4.86
N LYS A 530 15.22 16.65 3.85
CA LYS A 530 16.11 17.09 2.76
C LYS A 530 15.55 18.31 2.04
N TYR A 531 14.26 18.29 1.68
CA TYR A 531 13.60 19.45 1.07
C TYR A 531 13.70 20.71 1.95
N ALA A 532 13.54 20.58 3.27
CA ALA A 532 13.65 21.72 4.18
C ALA A 532 15.06 22.32 4.22
N PHE A 533 16.10 21.49 4.24
CA PHE A 533 17.49 21.94 4.18
C PHE A 533 17.87 22.52 2.82
N ASP A 534 17.44 21.90 1.72
CA ASP A 534 17.63 22.43 0.36
C ASP A 534 16.93 23.78 0.19
N HIS A 535 15.71 23.92 0.71
CA HIS A 535 14.99 25.18 0.73
C HIS A 535 15.75 26.22 1.55
N ALA A 536 16.22 25.86 2.75
CA ALA A 536 16.99 26.76 3.59
C ALA A 536 18.26 27.26 2.87
N LYS A 537 19.00 26.36 2.21
CA LYS A 537 20.19 26.69 1.42
C LYS A 537 19.86 27.61 0.23
N LYS A 538 18.84 27.25 -0.56
CA LYS A 538 18.41 28.00 -1.76
C LYS A 538 18.03 29.45 -1.44
N TYR A 539 17.36 29.67 -0.30
CA TYR A 539 16.88 30.98 0.11
C TYR A 539 17.77 31.66 1.17
N ASN A 540 19.01 31.19 1.34
CA ASN A 540 20.01 31.75 2.27
C ASN A 540 19.54 31.85 3.73
N ARG A 541 18.67 30.92 4.14
CA ARG A 541 18.22 30.75 5.52
C ARG A 541 19.33 30.08 6.33
N LYS A 542 19.36 30.33 7.62
CA LYS A 542 20.48 29.95 8.50
C LYS A 542 20.13 28.87 9.51
N LYS A 543 18.85 28.64 9.77
CA LYS A 543 18.41 27.66 10.77
C LYS A 543 17.23 26.82 10.33
N VAL A 544 17.28 25.53 10.63
CA VAL A 544 16.18 24.57 10.48
C VAL A 544 15.82 23.98 11.84
N THR A 545 14.58 24.17 12.27
CA THR A 545 14.04 23.59 13.51
C THR A 545 13.11 22.43 13.20
N ALA A 546 13.45 21.22 13.66
CA ALA A 546 12.55 20.07 13.59
C ALA A 546 11.54 20.08 14.74
N VAL A 547 10.24 20.14 14.44
CA VAL A 547 9.18 20.11 15.45
C VAL A 547 8.53 18.73 15.53
N HIS A 548 8.46 18.18 16.75
CA HIS A 548 8.04 16.79 16.99
C HIS A 548 7.41 16.61 18.38
N LYS A 549 6.97 15.40 18.72
CA LYS A 549 6.47 14.99 20.04
C LYS A 549 7.10 13.65 20.47
N ALA A 550 8.38 13.48 20.16
CA ALA A 550 9.13 12.24 20.42
C ALA A 550 9.30 11.90 21.91
N ASN A 551 9.01 12.83 22.82
CA ASN A 551 8.94 12.57 24.25
C ASN A 551 7.77 11.64 24.64
N ILE A 552 6.70 11.64 23.84
CA ILE A 552 5.54 10.75 24.00
C ILE A 552 5.55 9.66 22.92
N MET A 553 5.57 10.03 21.64
CA MET A 553 5.61 9.11 20.51
C MET A 553 7.05 8.74 20.16
N LYS A 554 7.66 7.90 20.98
CA LYS A 554 9.10 7.56 20.89
C LYS A 554 9.50 6.91 19.57
N LEU A 555 8.62 6.14 18.93
CA LEU A 555 8.91 5.45 17.67
C LEU A 555 8.60 6.32 16.45
N GLY A 556 7.34 6.72 16.24
CA GLY A 556 6.95 7.49 15.05
C GLY A 556 7.65 8.84 14.94
N ASP A 557 7.46 9.70 15.94
CA ASP A 557 8.10 11.02 15.95
C ASP A 557 9.60 10.95 16.26
N GLY A 558 10.05 9.88 16.95
CA GLY A 558 11.47 9.60 17.12
C GLY A 558 12.17 9.30 15.79
N LEU A 559 11.54 8.50 14.92
CA LEU A 559 12.03 8.20 13.58
C LEU A 559 12.10 9.47 12.72
N PHE A 560 11.07 10.31 12.74
CA PHE A 560 11.08 11.59 12.03
C PHE A 560 12.25 12.49 12.47
N LEU A 561 12.46 12.62 13.78
CA LEU A 561 13.54 13.41 14.36
C LEU A 561 14.92 12.85 14.00
N GLU A 562 15.09 11.52 14.04
CA GLU A 562 16.31 10.84 13.62
C GLU A 562 16.63 11.14 12.15
N CYS A 563 15.64 11.03 11.25
CA CYS A 563 15.82 11.37 9.83
C CYS A 563 16.26 12.82 9.65
N CYS A 564 15.66 13.76 10.38
CA CYS A 564 16.07 15.17 10.34
C CYS A 564 17.52 15.37 10.80
N ARG A 565 17.93 14.69 11.87
CA ARG A 565 19.32 14.71 12.39
C ARG A 565 20.31 14.07 11.45
N GLU A 566 19.94 12.98 10.77
CA GLU A 566 20.76 12.34 9.74
C GLU A 566 21.01 13.30 8.58
N VAL A 567 19.95 13.89 8.02
CA VAL A 567 20.05 14.86 6.92
C VAL A 567 20.84 16.10 7.34
N ALA A 568 20.65 16.61 8.56
CA ALA A 568 21.38 17.79 9.04
C ALA A 568 22.90 17.67 8.93
N LYS A 569 23.46 16.46 9.03
CA LYS A 569 24.91 16.21 8.89
C LYS A 569 25.43 16.53 7.49
N GLU A 570 24.58 16.49 6.47
CA GLU A 570 24.92 16.83 5.08
C GLU A 570 24.96 18.36 4.84
N TYR A 571 24.46 19.17 5.78
CA TYR A 571 24.32 20.63 5.66
C TYR A 571 24.99 21.35 6.85
N PRO A 572 26.32 21.28 7.01
CA PRO A 572 27.02 21.83 8.17
C PRO A 572 26.92 23.36 8.30
N ASP A 573 26.59 24.06 7.21
CA ASP A 573 26.44 25.53 7.19
C ASP A 573 25.07 26.02 7.71
N ILE A 574 24.15 25.10 8.02
CA ILE A 574 22.79 25.41 8.50
C ILE A 574 22.67 24.93 9.94
N GLU A 575 22.34 25.83 10.86
CA GLU A 575 22.07 25.50 12.25
C GLU A 575 20.86 24.55 12.32
N PHE A 576 21.03 23.40 12.96
CA PHE A 576 19.95 22.47 13.23
C PHE A 576 19.61 22.44 14.72
N ASN A 577 18.33 22.57 15.04
CA ASN A 577 17.81 22.30 16.37
C ASN A 577 16.47 21.55 16.30
N ASP A 578 16.01 21.04 17.43
CA ASP A 578 14.71 20.40 17.57
C ASP A 578 13.91 20.99 18.72
N MET A 579 12.58 20.91 18.62
CA MET A 579 11.66 21.43 19.62
C MET A 579 10.41 20.57 19.72
N ILE A 580 9.97 20.29 20.95
CA ILE A 580 8.67 19.65 21.16
C ILE A 580 7.52 20.57 20.73
N VAL A 581 6.49 20.04 20.08
CA VAL A 581 5.40 20.82 19.46
C VAL A 581 4.65 21.73 20.44
N ASP A 582 4.50 21.33 21.70
CA ASP A 582 3.89 22.15 22.75
C ASP A 582 4.72 23.42 22.99
N ASN A 583 6.04 23.26 23.16
CA ASN A 583 6.96 24.38 23.34
C ASN A 583 7.03 25.20 22.05
N ALA A 584 7.06 24.56 20.87
CA ALA A 584 7.06 25.27 19.60
C ALA A 584 5.81 26.16 19.43
N SER A 585 4.64 25.67 19.84
CA SER A 585 3.39 26.44 19.82
C SER A 585 3.46 27.62 20.80
N MET A 586 3.94 27.38 22.03
CA MET A 586 4.13 28.44 23.04
C MET A 586 5.14 29.51 22.58
N GLN A 587 6.27 29.08 22.00
CA GLN A 587 7.30 29.96 21.47
C GLN A 587 6.81 30.71 20.23
N MET A 588 5.99 30.10 19.38
CA MET A 588 5.45 30.76 18.19
C MET A 588 4.62 31.98 18.57
N VAL A 589 3.77 31.87 19.59
CA VAL A 589 2.93 33.00 20.05
C VAL A 589 3.65 33.96 21.01
N SER A 590 4.83 33.61 21.52
CA SER A 590 5.57 34.45 22.49
C SER A 590 6.78 35.15 21.87
N LYS A 591 7.56 34.43 21.07
CA LYS A 591 8.82 34.85 20.45
C LYS A 591 8.98 34.24 19.05
N PRO A 592 8.10 34.56 18.09
CA PRO A 592 8.13 33.97 16.75
C PRO A 592 9.42 34.25 15.97
N ASN A 593 10.07 35.39 16.22
CA ASN A 593 11.28 35.84 15.51
C ASN A 593 12.49 34.91 15.70
N GLN A 594 12.42 33.96 16.65
CA GLN A 594 13.46 32.96 16.83
C GLN A 594 13.43 31.88 15.73
N PHE A 595 12.30 31.70 15.03
CA PHE A 595 12.16 30.66 14.02
C PHE A 595 12.58 31.18 12.64
N ASP A 596 13.25 30.30 11.89
CA ASP A 596 13.64 30.57 10.51
C ASP A 596 12.91 29.56 9.58
N VAL A 597 13.50 28.40 9.30
CA VAL A 597 12.78 27.28 8.66
C VAL A 597 12.34 26.27 9.71
N ILE A 598 11.08 25.83 9.65
CA ILE A 598 10.53 24.82 10.56
C ILE A 598 10.08 23.62 9.74
N VAL A 599 10.58 22.42 10.07
CA VAL A 599 10.21 21.16 9.41
C VAL A 599 9.51 20.23 10.39
N LEU A 600 8.45 19.57 9.95
CA LEU A 600 7.54 18.91 10.88
C LEU A 600 6.56 17.92 10.21
N PRO A 601 6.06 16.92 10.96
CA PRO A 601 5.03 15.99 10.51
C PRO A 601 3.69 16.66 10.22
N ASN A 602 2.82 15.89 9.56
CA ASN A 602 1.61 16.38 8.91
C ASN A 602 0.64 17.15 9.84
N LEU A 603 0.17 16.56 10.95
CA LEU A 603 -0.81 17.20 11.83
C LEU A 603 -0.30 18.49 12.48
N TYR A 604 0.91 18.47 13.04
CA TYR A 604 1.49 19.62 13.73
C TYR A 604 1.68 20.81 12.79
N GLY A 605 1.90 20.52 11.51
CA GLY A 605 2.13 21.57 10.52
C GLY A 605 0.92 22.36 10.18
N MET A 606 -0.24 21.70 10.15
CA MET A 606 -1.49 22.45 9.98
C MET A 606 -1.69 23.42 11.14
N ILE A 607 -1.50 22.94 12.37
CA ILE A 607 -1.74 23.71 13.58
C ILE A 607 -0.77 24.89 13.64
N LEU A 608 0.53 24.63 13.51
CA LEU A 608 1.55 25.66 13.65
C LEU A 608 1.51 26.68 12.50
N ALA A 609 1.18 26.25 11.27
CA ALA A 609 0.99 27.16 10.14
C ALA A 609 -0.20 28.09 10.34
N ASN A 610 -1.33 27.59 10.87
CA ASN A 610 -2.48 28.43 11.18
C ASN A 610 -2.17 29.44 12.31
N ILE A 611 -1.41 29.02 13.33
CA ILE A 611 -0.95 29.93 14.39
C ILE A 611 -0.08 31.03 13.77
N ALA A 612 0.97 30.67 13.02
CA ALA A 612 1.88 31.63 12.40
C ALA A 612 1.15 32.57 11.43
N CYS A 613 0.18 32.06 10.67
CA CYS A 613 -0.69 32.85 9.81
C CYS A 613 -1.49 33.90 10.59
N GLY A 614 -2.09 33.53 11.72
CA GLY A 614 -2.79 34.47 12.60
C GLY A 614 -1.90 35.54 13.23
N LEU A 615 -0.58 35.31 13.32
CA LEU A 615 0.37 36.30 13.86
C LEU A 615 0.71 37.40 12.85
N VAL A 616 0.73 37.09 11.54
CA VAL A 616 1.27 37.96 10.48
C VAL A 616 0.21 38.71 9.65
N GLY A 617 -1.07 38.65 10.04
CA GLY A 617 -2.17 39.34 9.35
C GLY A 617 -3.32 38.44 8.89
N GLY A 618 -3.24 37.13 9.15
CA GLY A 618 -4.34 36.19 8.90
C GLY A 618 -4.34 35.55 7.51
N ALA A 619 -5.41 34.80 7.25
CA ALA A 619 -5.56 33.92 6.08
C ALA A 619 -5.48 34.66 4.74
N GLY A 620 -5.93 35.92 4.70
CA GLY A 620 -6.02 36.73 3.49
C GLY A 620 -4.68 37.19 2.91
N VAL A 621 -3.57 37.08 3.66
CA VAL A 621 -2.25 37.58 3.24
C VAL A 621 -1.16 36.52 3.14
N VAL A 622 -1.43 35.28 3.56
CA VAL A 622 -0.40 34.22 3.61
C VAL A 622 -0.55 33.27 2.42
N PRO A 623 0.49 33.12 1.56
CA PRO A 623 0.49 32.15 0.46
C PRO A 623 0.90 30.75 0.90
N GLY A 624 0.49 29.74 0.14
CA GLY A 624 0.85 28.34 0.30
C GLY A 624 1.35 27.72 -0.99
N SER A 625 2.15 26.67 -0.88
CA SER A 625 2.62 25.89 -2.03
C SER A 625 2.73 24.42 -1.66
N ASN A 626 2.15 23.54 -2.46
CA ASN A 626 2.31 22.10 -2.34
C ASN A 626 3.27 21.65 -3.43
N ILE A 627 4.40 21.10 -3.04
CA ILE A 627 5.51 20.74 -3.91
C ILE A 627 5.67 19.22 -3.90
N GLY A 628 5.70 18.64 -5.10
CA GLY A 628 6.10 17.26 -5.34
C GLY A 628 7.32 17.21 -6.28
N ASP A 629 7.76 16.01 -6.60
CA ASP A 629 8.91 15.81 -7.50
C ASP A 629 8.56 16.15 -8.96
N ASN A 630 7.32 15.87 -9.38
CA ASN A 630 6.86 16.04 -10.77
C ASN A 630 5.94 17.24 -10.98
N CYS A 631 5.23 17.69 -9.93
CA CYS A 631 4.22 18.73 -10.04
C CYS A 631 4.28 19.71 -8.87
N ALA A 632 3.78 20.93 -9.06
CA ALA A 632 3.60 21.92 -8.01
C ALA A 632 2.21 22.57 -8.07
N VAL A 633 1.56 22.72 -6.92
CA VAL A 633 0.24 23.35 -6.80
C VAL A 633 0.31 24.52 -5.83
N PHE A 634 0.04 25.71 -6.33
CA PHE A 634 0.03 26.97 -5.58
C PHE A 634 -1.39 27.31 -5.14
N GLU A 635 -1.56 27.67 -3.88
CA GLU A 635 -2.85 27.99 -3.27
C GLU A 635 -2.66 29.00 -2.11
N THR A 636 -3.73 29.42 -1.47
CA THR A 636 -3.61 30.23 -0.24
C THR A 636 -3.05 29.35 0.89
N GLY A 637 -2.30 29.96 1.82
CA GLY A 637 -1.63 29.23 2.91
C GLY A 637 -2.59 28.60 3.91
N THR A 638 -3.84 29.05 3.92
CA THR A 638 -4.93 28.48 4.72
C THR A 638 -6.02 27.92 3.82
N ARG A 639 -6.68 26.85 4.28
CA ARG A 639 -7.67 26.12 3.48
C ARG A 639 -9.10 26.66 3.62
N SER A 640 -9.25 27.96 3.91
CA SER A 640 -10.57 28.60 4.06
C SER A 640 -11.20 28.90 2.70
N THR A 641 -12.40 28.38 2.47
CA THR A 641 -13.18 28.63 1.24
C THR A 641 -13.76 30.04 1.18
N GLY A 642 -13.86 30.74 2.31
CA GLY A 642 -14.42 32.10 2.34
C GLY A 642 -15.91 32.14 1.99
N ASP A 643 -16.68 31.13 2.39
CA ASP A 643 -18.08 30.97 1.96
C ASP A 643 -18.99 32.14 2.37
N SER A 644 -18.73 32.76 3.52
CA SER A 644 -19.50 33.90 4.01
C SER A 644 -19.21 35.21 3.26
N ILE A 645 -18.13 35.26 2.48
CA ILE A 645 -17.66 36.46 1.78
C ILE A 645 -17.67 36.31 0.24
N ALA A 646 -17.99 35.12 -0.25
CA ALA A 646 -18.01 34.80 -1.67
C ALA A 646 -19.02 35.66 -2.45
N GLY A 647 -18.58 36.29 -3.54
CA GLY A 647 -19.44 37.08 -4.42
C GLY A 647 -19.83 38.44 -3.85
N LEU A 648 -19.28 38.83 -2.70
CA LEU A 648 -19.54 40.12 -2.05
C LEU A 648 -18.50 41.19 -2.39
N ASN A 649 -17.48 40.87 -3.19
CA ASN A 649 -16.37 41.78 -3.56
C ASN A 649 -15.61 42.32 -2.32
N ILE A 650 -15.46 41.48 -1.28
CA ILE A 650 -14.74 41.82 -0.04
C ILE A 650 -13.67 40.80 0.36
N ALA A 651 -13.47 39.73 -0.42
CA ALA A 651 -12.40 38.79 -0.15
C ALA A 651 -11.04 39.37 -0.48
N ASN A 652 -10.06 39.15 0.40
CA ASN A 652 -8.71 39.67 0.23
C ASN A 652 -7.93 38.91 -0.88
N PRO A 653 -7.56 39.56 -2.01
CA PRO A 653 -6.83 38.89 -3.09
C PRO A 653 -5.35 38.67 -2.80
N CYS A 654 -4.81 39.27 -1.74
CA CYS A 654 -3.39 39.34 -1.44
C CYS A 654 -2.71 37.96 -1.36
N ALA A 655 -3.25 37.01 -0.59
CA ALA A 655 -2.69 35.67 -0.47
C ALA A 655 -2.63 34.92 -1.81
N MET A 656 -3.67 35.06 -2.65
CA MET A 656 -3.73 34.39 -3.95
C MET A 656 -2.76 35.03 -4.96
N LEU A 657 -2.58 36.36 -4.90
CA LEU A 657 -1.57 37.08 -5.70
C LEU A 657 -0.13 36.73 -5.28
N PHE A 658 0.13 36.52 -3.99
CA PHE A 658 1.42 36.01 -3.53
C PHE A 658 1.66 34.56 -3.92
N ALA A 659 0.62 33.72 -3.89
CA ALA A 659 0.71 32.34 -4.36
C ALA A 659 1.01 32.29 -5.86
N SER A 660 0.32 33.11 -6.67
CA SER A 660 0.57 33.20 -8.11
C SER A 660 1.93 33.81 -8.45
N SER A 661 2.43 34.75 -7.64
CA SER A 661 3.81 35.23 -7.73
C SER A 661 4.82 34.12 -7.44
N SER A 662 4.55 33.27 -6.43
CA SER A 662 5.38 32.11 -6.11
C SER A 662 5.38 31.08 -7.24
N LEU A 663 4.23 30.90 -7.91
CA LEU A 663 4.11 30.09 -9.12
C LEU A 663 5.03 30.62 -10.23
N LEU A 664 4.99 31.92 -10.53
CA LEU A 664 5.84 32.52 -11.55
C LEU A 664 7.34 32.29 -11.25
N ALA A 665 7.75 32.43 -9.99
CA ALA A 665 9.13 32.14 -9.58
C ALA A 665 9.50 30.66 -9.77
N HIS A 666 8.56 29.75 -9.50
CA HIS A 666 8.76 28.31 -9.67
C HIS A 666 8.98 27.92 -11.13
N ILE A 667 8.26 28.56 -12.06
CA ILE A 667 8.42 28.32 -13.51
C ILE A 667 9.52 29.17 -14.17
N GLY A 668 10.36 29.84 -13.38
CA GLY A 668 11.52 30.61 -13.87
C GLY A 668 11.24 32.06 -14.27
N LEU A 669 9.98 32.51 -14.21
CA LEU A 669 9.55 33.88 -14.51
C LEU A 669 9.75 34.83 -13.32
N THR A 670 10.99 34.89 -12.83
CA THR A 670 11.38 35.65 -11.62
C THR A 670 11.11 37.15 -11.73
N LYS A 671 11.32 37.77 -12.90
CA LYS A 671 11.05 39.20 -13.12
C LYS A 671 9.56 39.53 -12.95
N HIS A 672 8.67 38.72 -13.53
CA HIS A 672 7.22 38.87 -13.37
C HIS A 672 6.78 38.59 -11.94
N SER A 673 7.32 37.55 -11.32
CA SER A 673 7.10 37.22 -9.92
C SER A 673 7.42 38.40 -9.00
N ASP A 674 8.61 38.98 -9.14
CA ASP A 674 9.04 40.10 -8.30
C ASP A 674 8.23 41.37 -8.55
N CYS A 675 7.81 41.63 -9.78
CA CYS A 675 6.95 42.77 -10.11
C CYS A 675 5.60 42.66 -9.41
N ILE A 676 4.89 41.54 -9.59
CA ILE A 676 3.56 41.33 -8.99
C ILE A 676 3.69 41.29 -7.47
N ARG A 677 4.71 40.60 -6.93
CA ARG A 677 4.93 40.52 -5.48
C ARG A 677 5.17 41.89 -4.85
N LYS A 678 6.04 42.73 -5.44
CA LYS A 678 6.30 44.09 -4.93
C LYS A 678 5.06 44.97 -5.00
N ALA A 679 4.34 44.97 -6.13
CA ALA A 679 3.09 45.72 -6.26
C ALA A 679 2.04 45.28 -5.23
N THR A 680 1.95 43.98 -4.97
CA THR A 680 1.05 43.43 -3.94
C THR A 680 1.48 43.83 -2.52
N GLU A 681 2.79 43.77 -2.21
CA GLU A 681 3.35 44.22 -0.92
C GLU A 681 3.09 45.72 -0.68
N GLU A 682 3.26 46.56 -1.70
CA GLU A 682 2.98 48.01 -1.63
C GLU A 682 1.47 48.32 -1.54
N ALA A 683 0.62 47.57 -2.25
CA ALA A 683 -0.84 47.75 -2.19
C ALA A 683 -1.39 47.40 -0.80
N VAL A 684 -1.02 46.23 -0.26
CA VAL A 684 -1.50 45.78 1.06
C VAL A 684 -0.97 46.61 2.22
N ALA A 685 0.09 47.39 2.02
CA ALA A 685 0.55 48.36 3.01
C ALA A 685 -0.33 49.62 3.12
N THR A 686 -1.21 49.87 2.15
CA THR A 686 -1.97 51.15 2.05
C THR A 686 -3.47 50.98 1.85
N VAL A 687 -3.91 49.89 1.21
CA VAL A 687 -5.32 49.60 0.92
C VAL A 687 -5.68 48.29 1.61
N HIS A 688 -6.58 48.38 2.58
CA HIS A 688 -6.98 47.25 3.42
C HIS A 688 -8.42 46.82 3.13
N THR A 689 -8.58 45.53 2.85
CA THR A 689 -9.88 44.84 2.81
C THR A 689 -10.43 44.60 4.23
N PRO A 690 -11.71 44.21 4.39
CA PRO A 690 -12.34 44.11 5.71
C PRO A 690 -11.69 43.14 6.70
N ASP A 691 -11.04 42.08 6.23
CA ASP A 691 -10.29 41.13 7.07
C ASP A 691 -9.09 41.77 7.78
N LEU A 692 -8.53 42.84 7.20
CA LEU A 692 -7.47 43.66 7.78
C LEU A 692 -8.00 44.90 8.50
N GLY A 693 -9.33 45.00 8.70
CA GLY A 693 -9.98 46.13 9.38
C GLY A 693 -10.17 47.38 8.52
N GLY A 694 -9.96 47.28 7.21
CA GLY A 694 -10.26 48.37 6.26
C GLY A 694 -11.66 48.30 5.67
N SER A 695 -11.92 49.15 4.67
CA SER A 695 -13.21 49.24 3.98
C SER A 695 -13.10 49.04 2.47
N ALA A 696 -11.91 48.73 1.96
CA ALA A 696 -11.69 48.60 0.52
C ALA A 696 -12.32 47.30 -0.02
N THR A 697 -12.84 47.35 -1.23
CA THR A 697 -13.32 46.15 -1.94
C THR A 697 -12.16 45.33 -2.53
N SER A 698 -12.43 44.10 -2.94
CA SER A 698 -11.45 43.26 -3.64
C SER A 698 -10.98 43.92 -4.93
N GLU A 699 -11.90 44.53 -5.69
CA GLU A 699 -11.61 45.29 -6.90
C GLU A 699 -10.75 46.52 -6.63
N GLU A 700 -11.07 47.35 -5.63
CA GLU A 700 -10.27 48.52 -5.26
C GLU A 700 -8.83 48.13 -4.89
N PHE A 701 -8.67 46.99 -4.21
CA PHE A 701 -7.35 46.44 -3.91
C PHE A 701 -6.61 46.04 -5.20
N VAL A 702 -7.28 45.36 -6.12
CA VAL A 702 -6.68 44.94 -7.40
C VAL A 702 -6.32 46.15 -8.27
N ASP A 703 -7.18 47.15 -8.35
CA ASP A 703 -6.91 48.42 -9.05
C ASP A 703 -5.66 49.10 -8.48
N LYS A 704 -5.50 49.06 -7.14
CA LYS A 704 -4.29 49.56 -6.49
C LYS A 704 -3.06 48.76 -6.93
N VAL A 705 -3.12 47.43 -6.94
CA VAL A 705 -2.02 46.58 -7.43
C VAL A 705 -1.68 46.92 -8.87
N LEU A 706 -2.68 47.03 -9.75
CA LEU A 706 -2.51 47.37 -11.16
C LEU A 706 -1.82 48.73 -11.35
N SER A 707 -2.18 49.74 -10.53
CA SER A 707 -1.55 51.06 -10.57
C SER A 707 -0.08 51.07 -10.17
N LEU A 708 0.37 50.06 -9.42
CA LEU A 708 1.74 49.92 -8.91
C LEU A 708 2.59 48.95 -9.74
N LEU A 709 2.00 48.23 -10.69
CA LEU A 709 2.71 47.30 -11.56
C LEU A 709 3.76 48.03 -12.41
N LYS A 710 5.01 47.59 -12.30
CA LYS A 710 6.12 48.02 -13.15
C LYS A 710 6.45 46.89 -14.10
N VAL A 711 5.74 46.84 -15.23
CA VAL A 711 5.91 45.78 -16.23
C VAL A 711 7.38 45.74 -16.66
N PRO A 712 8.05 44.57 -16.65
CA PRO A 712 9.45 44.49 -17.05
C PRO A 712 9.60 44.90 -18.52
N ASP A 713 10.61 45.71 -18.84
CA ASP A 713 10.98 45.98 -20.23
C ASP A 713 11.57 44.72 -20.87
N PHE A 714 10.95 44.26 -21.96
CA PHE A 714 11.41 43.12 -22.75
C PHE A 714 12.04 43.64 -24.05
N ASN A 715 13.33 44.04 -23.97
CA ASN A 715 14.21 44.18 -25.13
C ASN A 715 14.98 42.87 -25.36
#